data_AF-A0A286RG75-F1
#
_entry.id   AF-A0A286RG75-F1
#
_cell.length_a   1.000
_cell.length_b   1.000
_cell.length_c   1.000
_cell.angle_alpha   90.00
_cell.angle_beta   90.00
_cell.angle_gamma   90.00
#
_symmetry.space_group_name_H-M   'P 1'
#
loop_
_entity.id
_entity.type
_entity.pdbx_description
1 polymer ?
#
loop_
_entity_poly.entity_id
_entity_poly.type
_entity_poly.pdbx_seq_one_letter_code
_entity_poly.pdbx_strand_id
1 'polypeptide(L)'
;MTSPLQRLFWICSALWSVICVGLDADWQRHRSCLAETGPNASPSPIPFDAAPFAASILDEPGKTYGVVWAEWRRIRAVEAEFDPGSCVSPQSLQVQYWHRVWDGLSDPILSEADVARTGWKPMDDWTNGSWKLADTRVTQEGNRIRWTFAPTHKKEFSNLKQSGVTYRKTLKIRIVAEDHLPRVTAFRVFTDSVYRPLTVRIYWGVPGVPQFAYQGENAGRLEIFNGILKSLRHVEGSPIVISQNGQFVLPADSTGALDAEILTTMSTVPGSEDQDPTIVTVRTLHNPFSFAVADLIKGERILVDDLGVLVTKAEDPIDLSQYRHLLREFPGRCVYDRIFDQPEQTLARAWNDMPLKRPLYFVHGLPGNRNLMMQTPNGDIAVSNVSRWFNLPRSPKDTDRKNWNGAMLQLGFGFPNDDRRGGRELRDGYLPLLRTWWAEGPLFYQQETVLDALDGDLNDVQMDDPTLLLMRVRIVNTSADESATARLVLTSRADQTEKLQADGPRVYAVAGENRFLRCLFDSRGRGTLSAQENALVWTCSLKPGEAHEVYLFVPSITLSSDQEIASVLSRQFDRDSSRILDFWSKLAAETTEVETPEPWLNHFYRAVLYHNEINCTRDIAAPRRYARVGSLRYGVFPNESVMMIMDLDRRGRHETARQCLQTFLDFQGTVPLPGNFQSTEGLFYGAGGYESGGYNKHHGYVMFGMADHWWITRDRQWMAQAAPKLVKACDWVIRERRATMQLNPDGTRPIEYGFLPSGGLEDVQDYWYWLATNVNTAWGFTALSEALADYGHPEAARLLREAAAYREDILRGLTEARIRAPVVRLRDGTYVPKYPSHLHERGRSLGWIRETLEGSLFLLIHRLLPPKSPEGTWILKDYEDNLYISNAYGYSIPVFERFWFSRGGFSMQANLLDGPLPYLYRDEIKHFLRAYFNGFASAFYPEVMMCNEHSNPELGYPAGDHFKSSDESNVTFWLRLMFIQEDGDDLYLGRAIPRYWVRDGQRVRVERAPTYFRPMSLIITSHARDGRVEIDLLPPERNPPQTIYLRIRHPDAKPLKRVTVNGQSHDKFDKDREWIILPGNLNGTQKIVAYY
;
A
#
# COMPACT_ATOMS: atom_id res chain seq x y z
N MET A 1 18.12 59.68 17.08
CA MET A 1 18.40 58.80 15.94
C MET A 1 18.19 57.37 16.40
N THR A 2 17.14 56.71 15.93
CA THR A 2 16.81 55.31 16.23
C THR A 2 16.44 54.61 14.91
N SER A 3 16.83 53.35 14.78
CA SER A 3 17.04 52.67 13.50
C SER A 3 15.74 52.22 12.80
N PRO A 4 15.78 51.95 11.47
CA PRO A 4 14.60 51.63 10.65
C PRO A 4 13.83 50.36 11.07
N LEU A 5 14.46 49.46 11.83
CA LEU A 5 13.85 48.19 12.28
C LEU A 5 12.80 48.37 13.37
N GLN A 6 12.90 49.41 14.22
CA GLN A 6 11.90 49.68 15.26
C GLN A 6 10.63 50.36 14.72
N ARG A 7 10.71 51.05 13.57
CA ARG A 7 9.52 51.61 12.90
C ARG A 7 8.68 50.55 12.17
N LEU A 8 9.31 49.49 11.65
CA LEU A 8 8.58 48.37 11.04
C LEU A 8 7.78 47.57 12.09
N PHE A 9 8.30 47.42 13.30
CA PHE A 9 7.61 46.65 14.36
C PHE A 9 6.32 47.34 14.85
N TRP A 10 6.30 48.67 14.91
CA TRP A 10 5.11 49.44 15.28
C TRP A 10 4.08 49.53 14.16
N ILE A 11 4.50 49.58 12.89
CA ILE A 11 3.59 49.58 11.74
C ILE A 11 2.94 48.19 11.56
N CYS A 12 3.68 47.09 11.78
CA CYS A 12 3.12 45.74 11.73
C CYS A 12 2.17 45.43 12.91
N SER A 13 2.44 45.98 14.11
CA SER A 13 1.55 45.82 15.27
C SER A 13 0.24 46.64 15.13
N ALA A 14 0.27 47.81 14.49
CA ALA A 14 -0.92 48.62 14.27
C ALA A 14 -1.79 48.10 13.10
N LEU A 15 -1.19 47.49 12.07
CA LEU A 15 -1.94 46.83 10.98
C LEU A 15 -2.64 45.54 11.42
N TRP A 16 -2.07 44.81 12.39
CA TRP A 16 -2.71 43.62 12.95
C TRP A 16 -4.00 43.98 13.73
N SER A 17 -3.99 45.08 14.48
CA SER A 17 -5.14 45.52 15.26
C SER A 17 -6.30 46.10 14.42
N VAL A 18 -6.03 46.60 13.21
CA VAL A 18 -7.08 47.10 12.28
C VAL A 18 -7.63 45.97 11.40
N ILE A 19 -6.83 44.95 11.08
CA ILE A 19 -7.30 43.76 10.35
C ILE A 19 -8.12 42.82 11.25
N CYS A 20 -7.82 42.75 12.55
CA CYS A 20 -8.60 41.95 13.50
C CYS A 20 -9.95 42.58 13.92
N VAL A 21 -10.20 43.86 13.63
CA VAL A 21 -11.51 44.50 13.92
C VAL A 21 -12.38 44.63 12.66
N GLY A 22 -11.81 44.48 11.46
CA GLY A 22 -12.55 44.49 10.19
C GLY A 22 -13.03 43.12 9.71
N LEU A 23 -12.49 42.01 10.22
CA LEU A 23 -12.88 40.65 9.82
C LEU A 23 -13.96 40.01 10.71
N ASP A 24 -14.29 40.63 11.84
CA ASP A 24 -15.37 40.17 12.74
C ASP A 24 -16.75 40.77 12.36
N ALA A 25 -16.79 41.80 11.50
CA ALA A 25 -18.03 42.49 11.14
C ALA A 25 -18.79 41.89 9.93
N ASP A 26 -18.10 41.18 9.03
CA ASP A 26 -18.75 40.47 7.90
C ASP A 26 -18.99 38.97 8.18
N TRP A 27 -18.34 38.40 9.21
CA TRP A 27 -18.63 37.04 9.68
C TRP A 27 -19.86 36.94 10.60
N GLN A 28 -20.36 38.07 11.11
CA GLN A 28 -21.59 38.12 11.92
C GLN A 28 -22.86 38.47 11.12
N ARG A 29 -22.78 38.89 9.85
CA ARG A 29 -23.97 39.23 9.03
C ARG A 29 -24.64 38.06 8.30
N HIS A 30 -24.02 36.89 8.22
CA HIS A 30 -24.68 35.67 7.71
C HIS A 30 -25.29 34.77 8.79
N ARG A 31 -25.18 35.14 10.07
CA ARG A 31 -25.82 34.42 11.19
C ARG A 31 -27.16 35.01 11.65
N SER A 32 -27.61 36.14 11.10
CA SER A 32 -28.77 36.88 11.61
C SER A 32 -29.97 36.98 10.65
N CYS A 33 -30.19 35.96 9.79
CA CYS A 33 -31.42 35.85 8.99
C CYS A 33 -32.19 34.52 9.18
N LEU A 34 -32.01 33.84 10.32
CA LEU A 34 -32.79 32.63 10.68
C LEU A 34 -33.30 32.64 12.12
N ALA A 35 -33.49 33.82 12.72
CA ALA A 35 -34.01 33.93 14.08
C ALA A 35 -35.10 34.99 14.16
N GLU A 36 -36.25 34.73 13.54
CA GLU A 36 -37.52 35.36 13.91
C GLU A 36 -38.70 34.58 13.30
N THR A 37 -38.98 33.40 13.88
CA THR A 37 -40.32 32.81 13.88
C THR A 37 -40.62 32.38 15.31
N GLY A 38 -41.77 32.82 15.83
CA GLY A 38 -42.16 32.77 17.25
C GLY A 38 -42.18 31.39 17.92
N PRO A 39 -42.58 31.33 19.21
CA PRO A 39 -42.42 30.15 20.04
C PRO A 39 -43.47 29.09 19.70
N ASN A 40 -43.28 28.38 18.60
CA ASN A 40 -43.77 27.02 18.48
C ASN A 40 -42.73 26.13 19.13
N ALA A 41 -43.07 25.57 20.30
CA ALA A 41 -42.27 24.57 20.98
C ALA A 41 -41.88 23.48 19.98
N SER A 42 -40.61 23.46 19.56
CA SER A 42 -40.08 22.35 18.77
C SER A 42 -40.27 21.10 19.62
N PRO A 43 -40.93 20.05 19.11
CA PRO A 43 -41.10 18.82 19.88
C PRO A 43 -39.73 18.31 20.31
N SER A 44 -39.65 17.78 21.54
CA SER A 44 -38.44 17.13 22.04
C SER A 44 -37.91 16.16 20.98
N PRO A 45 -36.61 16.19 20.64
CA PRO A 45 -36.07 15.37 19.57
C PRO A 45 -36.31 13.89 19.87
N ILE A 46 -36.85 13.16 18.89
CA ILE A 46 -37.18 11.74 19.03
C ILE A 46 -35.85 10.96 19.10
N PRO A 47 -35.57 10.20 20.18
CA PRO A 47 -34.34 9.40 20.27
C PRO A 47 -34.23 8.39 19.13
N PHE A 48 -33.03 8.22 18.57
CA PHE A 48 -32.75 7.18 17.57
C PHE A 48 -32.63 5.81 18.25
N ASP A 49 -33.41 4.84 17.76
CA ASP A 49 -33.26 3.43 18.12
C ASP A 49 -32.51 2.69 17.00
N ALA A 50 -31.32 2.20 17.32
CA ALA A 50 -30.44 1.48 16.42
C ALA A 50 -30.77 0.00 16.28
N ALA A 51 -31.56 -0.59 17.19
CA ALA A 51 -31.83 -2.03 17.22
C ALA A 51 -32.48 -2.57 15.91
N PRO A 52 -33.42 -1.85 15.25
CA PRO A 52 -34.00 -2.30 13.98
C PRO A 52 -33.02 -2.43 12.81
N PHE A 53 -31.83 -1.81 12.91
CA PHE A 53 -30.79 -1.82 11.88
C PHE A 53 -29.67 -2.81 12.17
N ALA A 54 -29.89 -3.74 13.11
CA ALA A 54 -28.99 -4.84 13.44
C ALA A 54 -29.60 -6.20 13.10
N ALA A 55 -28.74 -7.22 13.00
CA ALA A 55 -29.16 -8.62 13.03
C ALA A 55 -29.25 -9.13 14.48
N SER A 56 -30.18 -10.03 14.76
CA SER A 56 -30.30 -10.67 16.08
C SER A 56 -29.14 -11.63 16.35
N ILE A 57 -28.71 -11.71 17.60
CA ILE A 57 -27.70 -12.66 18.07
C ILE A 57 -28.40 -13.90 18.63
N LEU A 58 -27.91 -15.08 18.26
CA LEU A 58 -28.44 -16.39 18.68
C LEU A 58 -27.32 -17.25 19.27
N ASP A 59 -26.69 -16.79 20.35
CA ASP A 59 -25.52 -17.44 20.95
C ASP A 59 -25.87 -18.35 22.14
N GLU A 60 -26.83 -17.97 23.00
CA GLU A 60 -27.29 -18.82 24.12
C GLU A 60 -28.83 -18.86 24.19
N PRO A 61 -29.45 -19.89 23.57
CA PRO A 61 -30.91 -20.02 23.51
C PRO A 61 -31.56 -19.98 24.90
N GLY A 62 -32.50 -19.05 25.10
CA GLY A 62 -33.31 -18.94 26.31
C GLY A 62 -32.65 -18.20 27.50
N LYS A 63 -31.41 -17.72 27.35
CA LYS A 63 -30.71 -16.91 28.37
C LYS A 63 -30.31 -15.51 27.91
N THR A 64 -30.23 -15.28 26.61
CA THR A 64 -29.71 -14.04 26.04
C THR A 64 -30.66 -13.46 25.00
N TYR A 65 -30.62 -12.14 24.88
CA TYR A 65 -31.24 -11.42 23.77
C TYR A 65 -30.32 -10.26 23.38
N GLY A 66 -29.90 -10.21 22.12
CA GLY A 66 -28.94 -9.20 21.67
C GLY A 66 -28.97 -8.98 20.17
N VAL A 67 -28.20 -7.97 19.76
CA VAL A 67 -28.13 -7.52 18.37
C VAL A 67 -26.69 -7.19 17.95
N VAL A 68 -26.39 -7.34 16.66
CA VAL A 68 -25.09 -7.04 16.01
C VAL A 68 -25.27 -6.11 14.81
N TRP A 69 -24.45 -5.07 14.72
CA TRP A 69 -24.43 -4.12 13.61
C TRP A 69 -23.24 -4.35 12.68
N ALA A 70 -23.38 -3.91 11.42
CA ALA A 70 -22.29 -3.87 10.43
C ALA A 70 -21.12 -2.99 10.83
N GLU A 71 -21.42 -1.85 11.45
CA GLU A 71 -20.46 -0.84 11.86
C GLU A 71 -20.65 -0.58 13.36
N TRP A 72 -19.58 -0.20 14.04
CA TRP A 72 -19.63 0.04 15.48
C TRP A 72 -20.50 1.26 15.80
N ARG A 73 -21.08 1.30 16.99
CA ARG A 73 -21.92 2.41 17.45
C ARG A 73 -21.55 2.86 18.85
N ARG A 74 -21.85 4.13 19.18
CA ARG A 74 -21.72 4.66 20.55
C ARG A 74 -23.05 4.51 21.29
N ILE A 75 -23.19 3.40 22.00
CA ILE A 75 -24.44 3.07 22.69
C ILE A 75 -24.54 3.84 24.00
N ARG A 76 -25.65 4.57 24.19
CA ARG A 76 -25.94 5.41 25.36
C ARG A 76 -26.89 4.76 26.34
N ALA A 77 -27.84 3.97 25.84
CA ALA A 77 -28.80 3.24 26.66
C ALA A 77 -29.33 2.00 25.94
N VAL A 78 -29.76 1.02 26.72
CA VAL A 78 -30.47 -0.19 26.26
C VAL A 78 -31.80 -0.25 27.00
N GLU A 79 -32.86 -0.66 26.33
CA GLU A 79 -34.17 -0.83 26.91
C GLU A 79 -34.79 -2.14 26.43
N ALA A 80 -35.35 -2.92 27.36
CA ALA A 80 -36.07 -4.14 27.07
C ALA A 80 -37.46 -4.09 27.71
N GLU A 81 -38.45 -4.53 26.95
CA GLU A 81 -39.82 -4.72 27.40
C GLU A 81 -40.14 -6.22 27.40
N PHE A 82 -40.74 -6.71 28.46
CA PHE A 82 -41.03 -8.14 28.67
C PHE A 82 -42.54 -8.40 28.63
N ASP A 83 -42.95 -9.66 28.46
CA ASP A 83 -44.38 -10.03 28.49
C ASP A 83 -45.07 -9.53 29.78
N PRO A 84 -46.28 -8.93 29.68
CA PRO A 84 -47.05 -8.49 30.85
C PRO A 84 -47.27 -9.65 31.83
N GLY A 85 -46.87 -9.47 33.10
CA GLY A 85 -46.93 -10.52 34.13
C GLY A 85 -45.63 -11.29 34.36
N SER A 86 -44.59 -11.05 33.54
CA SER A 86 -43.24 -11.56 33.80
C SER A 86 -42.62 -10.81 34.98
N CYS A 87 -42.37 -11.51 36.11
CA CYS A 87 -41.63 -10.94 37.24
C CYS A 87 -40.11 -10.97 36.95
N VAL A 88 -39.61 -10.00 36.20
CA VAL A 88 -38.18 -9.84 35.91
C VAL A 88 -37.56 -8.89 36.93
N SER A 89 -36.58 -9.40 37.68
CA SER A 89 -35.75 -8.58 38.57
C SER A 89 -34.64 -7.91 37.75
N PRO A 90 -34.48 -6.57 37.78
CA PRO A 90 -33.39 -5.90 37.06
C PRO A 90 -32.01 -6.35 37.52
N GLN A 91 -31.87 -6.80 38.78
CA GLN A 91 -30.61 -7.29 39.34
C GLN A 91 -30.21 -8.67 38.79
N SER A 92 -31.16 -9.47 38.29
CA SER A 92 -30.88 -10.78 37.67
C SER A 92 -30.54 -10.69 36.18
N LEU A 93 -30.42 -9.47 35.65
CA LEU A 93 -30.08 -9.19 34.26
C LEU A 93 -28.79 -8.38 34.17
N GLN A 94 -27.96 -8.74 33.21
CA GLN A 94 -26.70 -8.06 32.92
C GLN A 94 -26.69 -7.58 31.47
N VAL A 95 -26.13 -6.39 31.25
CA VAL A 95 -25.84 -5.88 29.89
C VAL A 95 -24.39 -6.19 29.56
N GLN A 96 -24.18 -6.89 28.45
CA GLN A 96 -22.85 -7.17 27.91
C GLN A 96 -22.68 -6.54 26.54
N TYR A 97 -21.49 -6.03 26.25
CA TYR A 97 -21.10 -5.50 24.95
C TYR A 97 -19.88 -6.24 24.41
N TRP A 98 -19.74 -6.26 23.09
CA TRP A 98 -18.58 -6.86 22.44
C TRP A 98 -17.40 -5.91 22.42
N HIS A 99 -16.21 -6.41 22.73
CA HIS A 99 -15.03 -5.58 22.92
C HIS A 99 -13.75 -6.33 22.53
N ARG A 100 -12.82 -5.61 21.88
CA ARG A 100 -11.44 -6.06 21.68
C ARG A 100 -10.41 -4.94 21.93
N VAL A 101 -10.48 -3.84 21.20
CA VAL A 101 -9.39 -2.84 21.10
C VAL A 101 -9.75 -1.46 21.62
N TRP A 102 -11.04 -1.11 21.70
CA TRP A 102 -11.44 0.18 22.26
C TRP A 102 -10.94 0.33 23.70
N ASP A 103 -10.36 1.48 24.04
CA ASP A 103 -9.67 1.72 25.32
C ASP A 103 -10.57 2.28 26.43
N GLY A 104 -11.86 2.49 26.13
CA GLY A 104 -12.82 3.06 27.06
C GLY A 104 -12.80 4.60 27.11
N LEU A 105 -11.98 5.27 26.29
CA LEU A 105 -11.92 6.74 26.19
C LEU A 105 -12.75 7.26 25.02
N SER A 106 -12.87 8.59 24.92
CA SER A 106 -13.49 9.26 23.78
C SER A 106 -12.68 9.05 22.51
N ASP A 107 -13.36 8.95 21.37
CA ASP A 107 -12.68 8.82 20.09
C ASP A 107 -11.75 10.02 19.83
N PRO A 108 -10.54 9.79 19.30
CA PRO A 108 -9.63 10.87 18.92
C PRO A 108 -10.24 11.66 17.77
N ILE A 109 -10.00 12.98 17.73
CA ILE A 109 -10.38 13.82 16.60
C ILE A 109 -9.50 13.41 15.41
N LEU A 110 -10.08 12.76 14.39
CA LEU A 110 -9.33 12.20 13.27
C LEU A 110 -8.58 13.26 12.45
N SER A 111 -9.13 14.48 12.35
CA SER A 111 -8.45 15.60 11.68
C SER A 111 -7.20 16.09 12.41
N GLU A 112 -7.01 15.71 13.67
CA GLU A 112 -5.82 16.02 14.46
C GLU A 112 -4.86 14.81 14.53
N ALA A 113 -5.24 13.67 13.96
CA ALA A 113 -4.44 12.46 13.98
C ALA A 113 -3.40 12.45 12.85
N ASP A 114 -2.21 11.94 13.15
CA ASP A 114 -1.18 11.65 12.15
C ASP A 114 -1.67 10.56 11.18
N VAL A 115 -2.02 10.97 9.97
CA VAL A 115 -2.59 10.12 8.92
C VAL A 115 -1.75 8.88 8.68
N ALA A 116 -0.42 9.03 8.66
CA ALA A 116 0.49 7.91 8.49
C ALA A 116 0.21 6.84 9.56
N ARG A 117 0.19 7.24 10.84
CA ARG A 117 -0.08 6.34 11.96
C ARG A 117 -1.51 5.80 12.01
N THR A 118 -2.50 6.53 11.48
CA THR A 118 -3.89 6.05 11.48
C THR A 118 -4.09 4.79 10.63
N GLY A 119 -3.23 4.54 9.63
CA GLY A 119 -3.29 3.32 8.81
C GLY A 119 -3.28 2.03 9.64
N TRP A 120 -2.46 2.00 10.70
CA TRP A 120 -2.28 0.83 11.58
C TRP A 120 -3.22 0.79 12.79
N LYS A 121 -4.12 1.76 12.96
CA LYS A 121 -5.02 1.75 14.12
C LYS A 121 -5.94 0.54 14.01
N PRO A 122 -6.01 -0.31 15.06
CA PRO A 122 -6.90 -1.47 15.04
C PRO A 122 -8.36 -1.04 15.25
N MET A 123 -9.28 -1.89 14.84
CA MET A 123 -10.72 -1.73 15.04
C MET A 123 -11.33 -3.01 15.64
N ASP A 124 -12.46 -2.84 16.34
CA ASP A 124 -13.25 -4.01 16.74
C ASP A 124 -13.87 -4.64 15.48
N ASP A 125 -14.08 -5.96 15.53
CA ASP A 125 -14.73 -6.72 14.47
C ASP A 125 -15.75 -7.73 15.05
N TRP A 126 -16.43 -8.46 14.18
CA TRP A 126 -17.52 -9.35 14.57
C TRP A 126 -17.10 -10.64 15.28
N THR A 127 -15.86 -11.08 15.20
CA THR A 127 -15.51 -12.46 15.58
C THR A 127 -14.27 -12.56 16.47
N ASN A 128 -13.39 -11.57 16.44
CA ASN A 128 -12.11 -11.57 17.14
C ASN A 128 -12.14 -10.76 18.46
N GLY A 129 -13.30 -10.66 19.10
CA GLY A 129 -13.49 -9.95 20.37
C GLY A 129 -14.02 -10.86 21.47
N SER A 130 -14.47 -10.24 22.56
CA SER A 130 -15.06 -10.94 23.70
C SER A 130 -16.25 -10.18 24.25
N TRP A 131 -17.17 -10.90 24.89
CA TRP A 131 -18.25 -10.29 25.67
C TRP A 131 -17.72 -9.70 26.98
N LYS A 132 -18.10 -8.45 27.24
CA LYS A 132 -17.67 -7.69 28.41
C LYS A 132 -18.87 -7.13 29.16
N LEU A 133 -18.87 -7.29 30.49
CA LEU A 133 -19.92 -6.75 31.35
C LEU A 133 -19.85 -5.22 31.40
N ALA A 134 -20.98 -4.55 31.12
CA ALA A 134 -21.09 -3.11 31.22
C ALA A 134 -21.42 -2.67 32.65
N ASP A 135 -20.78 -1.61 33.14
CA ASP A 135 -21.24 -0.93 34.36
C ASP A 135 -22.45 -0.07 34.03
N THR A 136 -23.61 -0.44 34.58
CA THR A 136 -24.90 0.15 34.23
C THR A 136 -25.63 0.70 35.43
N ARG A 137 -26.47 1.71 35.17
CA ARG A 137 -27.51 2.20 36.07
C ARG A 137 -28.84 1.77 35.47
N VAL A 138 -29.66 1.10 36.27
CA VAL A 138 -30.91 0.50 35.82
C VAL A 138 -32.11 1.23 36.41
N THR A 139 -33.15 1.40 35.59
CA THR A 139 -34.46 1.94 35.98
C THR A 139 -35.53 1.00 35.43
N GLN A 140 -36.54 0.69 36.23
CA GLN A 140 -37.65 -0.19 35.85
C GLN A 140 -38.98 0.55 36.02
N GLU A 141 -39.82 0.46 34.99
CA GLU A 141 -41.18 0.97 34.97
C GLU A 141 -42.11 -0.14 34.47
N GLY A 142 -42.78 -0.84 35.40
CA GLY A 142 -43.60 -2.00 35.07
C GLY A 142 -42.77 -3.15 34.48
N ASN A 143 -43.14 -3.61 33.27
CA ASN A 143 -42.46 -4.64 32.49
C ASN A 143 -41.33 -4.09 31.60
N ARG A 144 -41.02 -2.80 31.69
CA ARG A 144 -39.96 -2.14 30.93
C ARG A 144 -38.74 -1.87 31.81
N ILE A 145 -37.57 -2.31 31.37
CA ILE A 145 -36.30 -2.09 32.05
C ILE A 145 -35.38 -1.31 31.12
N ARG A 146 -34.77 -0.24 31.63
CA ARG A 146 -33.83 0.61 30.90
C ARG A 146 -32.49 0.66 31.64
N TRP A 147 -31.42 0.39 30.92
CA TRP A 147 -30.04 0.50 31.37
C TRP A 147 -29.35 1.69 30.71
N THR A 148 -28.68 2.51 31.50
CA THR A 148 -27.76 3.56 31.06
C THR A 148 -26.36 3.25 31.58
N PHE A 149 -25.31 3.77 30.95
CA PHE A 149 -23.94 3.42 31.34
C PHE A 149 -23.36 4.40 32.35
N ALA A 150 -22.70 3.88 33.38
CA ALA A 150 -21.78 4.67 34.18
C ALA A 150 -20.57 5.09 33.30
N PRO A 151 -19.83 6.16 33.67
CA PRO A 151 -18.54 6.44 33.03
C PRO A 151 -17.64 5.20 33.05
N THR A 152 -16.98 4.88 31.94
CA THR A 152 -15.98 3.80 31.92
C THR A 152 -14.94 4.03 33.00
N HIS A 153 -14.51 2.97 33.66
CA HIS A 153 -13.58 3.04 34.79
C HIS A 153 -12.88 1.69 35.01
N LYS A 154 -12.10 1.59 36.10
CA LYS A 154 -11.26 0.42 36.38
C LYS A 154 -11.98 -0.93 36.45
N LYS A 155 -13.28 -0.99 36.75
CA LYS A 155 -14.01 -2.28 36.74
C LYS A 155 -14.16 -2.86 35.35
N GLU A 156 -14.25 -2.01 34.33
CA GLU A 156 -14.31 -2.44 32.93
C GLU A 156 -12.92 -2.42 32.30
N PHE A 157 -12.13 -1.40 32.57
CA PHE A 157 -10.81 -1.21 31.97
C PHE A 157 -9.78 -1.06 33.08
N SER A 158 -9.14 -2.17 33.48
CA SER A 158 -8.17 -2.21 34.58
C SER A 158 -7.06 -1.14 34.48
N ASN A 159 -6.67 -0.79 33.26
CA ASN A 159 -5.61 0.19 32.97
C ASN A 159 -6.09 1.66 32.94
N LEU A 160 -7.39 1.92 33.08
CA LEU A 160 -7.94 3.28 33.02
C LEU A 160 -7.57 4.06 34.29
N LYS A 161 -6.81 5.15 34.13
CA LYS A 161 -6.35 5.97 35.27
C LYS A 161 -7.41 6.94 35.78
N GLN A 162 -8.30 7.39 34.91
CA GLN A 162 -9.39 8.33 35.18
C GLN A 162 -10.67 7.81 34.55
N SER A 163 -11.85 8.20 35.06
CA SER A 163 -13.11 7.84 34.43
C SER A 163 -13.18 8.36 32.99
N GLY A 164 -13.66 7.53 32.06
CA GLY A 164 -13.82 7.89 30.66
C GLY A 164 -15.26 8.27 30.33
N VAL A 165 -15.85 7.61 29.35
CA VAL A 165 -17.11 8.04 28.70
C VAL A 165 -18.34 7.29 29.22
N THR A 166 -19.51 7.92 29.07
CA THR A 166 -20.83 7.36 29.44
C THR A 166 -21.53 6.63 28.29
N TYR A 167 -20.78 6.19 27.28
CA TYR A 167 -21.26 5.34 26.20
C TYR A 167 -20.41 4.08 26.11
N ARG A 168 -20.86 3.07 25.36
CA ARG A 168 -20.04 1.92 24.97
C ARG A 168 -19.91 1.88 23.46
N LYS A 169 -18.67 1.96 22.96
CA LYS A 169 -18.36 1.79 21.54
C LYS A 169 -18.33 0.29 21.25
N THR A 170 -19.26 -0.21 20.45
CA THR A 170 -19.35 -1.66 20.20
C THR A 170 -20.08 -2.00 18.90
N LEU A 171 -19.80 -3.19 18.37
CA LEU A 171 -20.51 -3.82 17.26
C LEU A 171 -21.66 -4.71 17.73
N LYS A 172 -21.68 -5.12 19.00
CA LYS A 172 -22.71 -6.03 19.53
C LYS A 172 -23.10 -5.68 20.96
N ILE A 173 -24.37 -5.87 21.28
CA ILE A 173 -24.85 -5.73 22.65
C ILE A 173 -25.91 -6.77 22.95
N ARG A 174 -25.91 -7.30 24.17
CA ARG A 174 -26.90 -8.28 24.64
C ARG A 174 -27.29 -8.04 26.09
N ILE A 175 -28.51 -8.44 26.43
CA ILE A 175 -28.93 -8.71 27.81
C ILE A 175 -28.76 -10.20 28.09
N VAL A 176 -28.29 -10.51 29.29
CA VAL A 176 -28.03 -11.88 29.76
C VAL A 176 -28.76 -12.08 31.09
N ALA A 177 -29.54 -13.15 31.19
CA ALA A 177 -30.16 -13.60 32.44
C ALA A 177 -29.30 -14.69 33.10
N GLU A 178 -29.31 -14.73 34.44
CA GLU A 178 -28.62 -15.80 35.19
C GLU A 178 -29.19 -17.19 34.87
N ASP A 179 -30.52 -17.32 34.89
CA ASP A 179 -31.21 -18.61 34.68
C ASP A 179 -31.98 -18.67 33.36
N HIS A 180 -33.09 -17.94 33.25
CA HIS A 180 -33.94 -17.91 32.06
C HIS A 180 -34.31 -16.46 31.76
N LEU A 181 -34.23 -16.09 30.49
CA LEU A 181 -34.65 -14.78 30.01
C LEU A 181 -36.11 -14.87 29.53
N PRO A 182 -37.06 -14.21 30.21
CA PRO A 182 -38.44 -14.14 29.72
C PRO A 182 -38.51 -13.48 28.35
N ARG A 183 -39.59 -13.75 27.62
CA ARG A 183 -39.76 -13.26 26.26
C ARG A 183 -39.67 -11.73 26.23
N VAL A 184 -38.74 -11.25 25.40
CA VAL A 184 -38.56 -9.82 25.10
C VAL A 184 -39.55 -9.46 23.99
N THR A 185 -40.48 -8.54 24.28
CA THR A 185 -41.48 -8.04 23.33
C THR A 185 -40.99 -6.83 22.56
N ALA A 186 -40.09 -6.04 23.14
CA ALA A 186 -39.38 -4.96 22.46
C ALA A 186 -37.95 -4.83 23.02
N PHE A 187 -36.99 -4.58 22.13
CA PHE A 187 -35.60 -4.32 22.48
C PHE A 187 -35.13 -3.09 21.72
N ARG A 188 -34.73 -2.05 22.45
CA ARG A 188 -34.35 -0.75 21.90
C ARG A 188 -32.95 -0.40 22.35
N VAL A 189 -32.17 0.17 21.45
CA VAL A 189 -30.79 0.57 21.70
C VAL A 189 -30.58 2.01 21.23
N PHE A 190 -30.31 2.91 22.17
CA PHE A 190 -30.20 4.34 21.89
C PHE A 190 -28.74 4.79 21.76
N THR A 191 -28.45 5.62 20.76
CA THR A 191 -27.11 6.21 20.52
C THR A 191 -27.08 7.72 20.85
N ASP A 192 -26.06 8.45 20.40
CA ASP A 192 -26.01 9.92 20.45
C ASP A 192 -26.89 10.60 19.38
N SER A 193 -27.56 9.82 18.54
CA SER A 193 -28.34 10.33 17.41
C SER A 193 -29.82 10.53 17.77
N VAL A 194 -30.45 11.47 17.08
CA VAL A 194 -31.90 11.73 17.16
C VAL A 194 -32.50 11.82 15.77
N TYR A 195 -33.79 11.50 15.65
CA TYR A 195 -34.53 11.68 14.41
C TYR A 195 -34.93 13.14 14.18
N ARG A 196 -34.76 13.60 12.95
CA ARG A 196 -35.26 14.87 12.42
C ARG A 196 -35.97 14.62 11.09
N PRO A 197 -37.12 15.27 10.84
CA PRO A 197 -37.77 15.17 9.54
C PRO A 197 -36.98 15.93 8.48
N LEU A 198 -36.84 15.34 7.30
CA LEU A 198 -36.32 15.98 6.09
C LEU A 198 -37.11 15.45 4.90
N THR A 199 -37.53 16.34 3.99
CA THR A 199 -38.06 15.92 2.69
C THR A 199 -36.95 16.06 1.66
N VAL A 200 -36.64 14.97 0.97
CA VAL A 200 -35.68 14.97 -0.14
C VAL A 200 -36.42 14.79 -1.45
N ARG A 201 -35.91 15.42 -2.51
CA ARG A 201 -36.41 15.23 -3.87
C ARG A 201 -35.37 14.49 -4.68
N ILE A 202 -35.80 13.46 -5.40
CA ILE A 202 -34.95 12.67 -6.30
C ILE A 202 -35.45 12.90 -7.72
N TYR A 203 -34.58 13.42 -8.58
CA TYR A 203 -34.81 13.62 -10.00
C TYR A 203 -34.10 12.54 -10.80
N TRP A 204 -34.78 11.99 -11.80
CA TRP A 204 -34.21 11.14 -12.84
C TRP A 204 -34.32 11.81 -14.20
N GLY A 205 -33.32 11.55 -15.04
CA GLY A 205 -33.35 11.88 -16.45
C GLY A 205 -32.35 11.03 -17.22
N VAL A 206 -31.96 11.50 -18.40
CA VAL A 206 -31.01 10.79 -19.26
C VAL A 206 -29.64 10.68 -18.56
N PRO A 207 -29.07 9.47 -18.41
CA PRO A 207 -27.72 9.25 -17.91
C PRO A 207 -26.66 10.04 -18.69
N GLY A 208 -25.68 10.60 -18.00
CA GLY A 208 -24.54 11.30 -18.62
C GLY A 208 -23.61 10.35 -19.37
N VAL A 209 -23.63 9.06 -19.02
CA VAL A 209 -22.83 7.99 -19.64
C VAL A 209 -23.76 7.00 -20.36
N PRO A 210 -23.65 6.83 -21.69
CA PRO A 210 -24.58 6.00 -22.47
C PRO A 210 -24.66 4.52 -22.03
N GLN A 211 -23.59 3.97 -21.44
CA GLN A 211 -23.54 2.60 -20.95
C GLN A 211 -24.53 2.32 -19.81
N PHE A 212 -25.02 3.37 -19.14
CA PHE A 212 -26.05 3.26 -18.10
C PHE A 212 -27.46 3.55 -18.62
N ALA A 213 -27.64 3.84 -19.91
CA ALA A 213 -28.96 3.90 -20.51
C ALA A 213 -29.62 2.51 -20.50
N TYR A 214 -30.93 2.46 -20.28
CA TYR A 214 -31.72 1.24 -20.26
C TYR A 214 -33.00 1.43 -21.05
N GLN A 215 -33.57 0.33 -21.54
CA GLN A 215 -34.84 0.33 -22.26
C GLN A 215 -35.94 -0.25 -21.38
N GLY A 216 -37.16 0.29 -21.48
CA GLY A 216 -38.32 -0.17 -20.72
C GLY A 216 -38.47 0.45 -19.33
N GLU A 217 -39.42 -0.06 -18.56
CA GLU A 217 -39.72 0.45 -17.22
C GLU A 217 -38.62 0.08 -16.22
N ASN A 218 -38.21 1.04 -15.39
CA ASN A 218 -37.29 0.82 -14.30
C ASN A 218 -38.03 0.91 -12.97
N ALA A 219 -38.57 -0.22 -12.55
CA ALA A 219 -39.22 -0.36 -11.25
C ALA A 219 -38.20 -0.20 -10.12
N GLY A 220 -38.61 0.47 -9.05
CA GLY A 220 -37.75 0.68 -7.89
C GLY A 220 -38.49 0.86 -6.57
N ARG A 221 -37.70 0.90 -5.50
CA ARG A 221 -38.12 1.21 -4.13
C ARG A 221 -37.02 1.95 -3.39
N LEU A 222 -37.36 2.64 -2.30
CA LEU A 222 -36.37 3.21 -1.39
C LEU A 222 -36.17 2.29 -0.19
N GLU A 223 -34.91 2.00 0.14
CA GLU A 223 -34.52 1.32 1.38
C GLU A 223 -33.77 2.32 2.26
N ILE A 224 -34.20 2.51 3.51
CA ILE A 224 -33.60 3.50 4.42
C ILE A 224 -32.82 2.78 5.51
N PHE A 225 -31.52 3.07 5.60
CA PHE A 225 -30.64 2.61 6.68
C PHE A 225 -30.46 3.73 7.70
N ASN A 226 -30.52 3.41 9.00
CA ASN A 226 -30.52 4.38 10.11
C ASN A 226 -31.54 5.53 9.93
N GLY A 227 -32.73 5.23 9.40
CA GLY A 227 -33.76 6.22 9.12
C GLY A 227 -35.11 5.57 8.87
N ILE A 228 -36.16 6.38 8.77
CA ILE A 228 -37.53 5.89 8.52
C ILE A 228 -38.13 6.64 7.34
N LEU A 229 -38.61 5.91 6.33
CA LEU A 229 -39.43 6.48 5.26
C LEU A 229 -40.85 6.70 5.79
N LYS A 230 -41.31 7.96 5.83
CA LYS A 230 -42.65 8.34 6.30
C LYS A 230 -43.67 8.31 5.17
N SER A 231 -43.32 8.88 4.03
CA SER A 231 -44.19 8.91 2.86
C SER A 231 -43.37 9.11 1.58
N LEU A 232 -43.92 8.61 0.46
CA LEU A 232 -43.49 8.96 -0.90
C LEU A 232 -44.60 9.78 -1.53
N ARG A 233 -44.26 10.92 -2.12
CA ARG A 233 -45.22 11.84 -2.74
C ARG A 233 -44.88 12.06 -4.21
N HIS A 234 -45.94 12.10 -5.02
CA HIS A 234 -45.85 12.48 -6.41
C HIS A 234 -45.46 13.96 -6.53
N VAL A 235 -44.58 14.26 -7.48
CA VAL A 235 -44.23 15.65 -7.85
C VAL A 235 -45.03 16.01 -9.09
N GLU A 236 -45.72 17.15 -9.05
CA GLU A 236 -46.60 17.59 -10.15
C GLU A 236 -45.87 17.58 -11.50
N GLY A 237 -46.52 17.03 -12.54
CA GLY A 237 -45.92 16.87 -13.87
C GLY A 237 -44.94 15.69 -14.03
N SER A 238 -44.61 14.97 -12.95
CA SER A 238 -43.74 13.79 -13.02
C SER A 238 -44.47 12.57 -13.61
N PRO A 239 -43.86 11.83 -14.54
CA PRO A 239 -44.43 10.60 -15.09
C PRO A 239 -44.27 9.38 -14.15
N ILE A 240 -43.64 9.55 -12.98
CA ILE A 240 -43.40 8.47 -12.01
C ILE A 240 -44.72 8.05 -11.37
N VAL A 241 -45.03 6.75 -11.45
CA VAL A 241 -46.18 6.15 -10.78
C VAL A 241 -45.74 5.52 -9.47
N ILE A 242 -46.39 5.87 -8.36
CA ILE A 242 -46.14 5.31 -7.03
C ILE A 242 -47.31 4.40 -6.65
N SER A 243 -47.00 3.15 -6.34
CA SER A 243 -47.98 2.16 -5.92
C SER A 243 -48.23 2.21 -4.40
N GLN A 244 -49.31 1.56 -3.95
CA GLN A 244 -49.71 1.55 -2.53
C GLN A 244 -48.68 0.91 -1.59
N ASN A 245 -47.80 0.03 -2.10
CA ASN A 245 -46.76 -0.62 -1.31
C ASN A 245 -45.44 0.18 -1.27
N GLY A 246 -45.42 1.41 -1.81
CA GLY A 246 -44.24 2.26 -1.86
C GLY A 246 -43.22 1.91 -2.95
N GLN A 247 -43.56 1.01 -3.88
CA GLN A 247 -42.79 0.84 -5.12
C GLN A 247 -43.15 1.93 -6.12
N PHE A 248 -42.17 2.37 -6.91
CA PHE A 248 -42.35 3.34 -7.98
C PHE A 248 -41.87 2.77 -9.32
N VAL A 249 -42.41 3.29 -10.42
CA VAL A 249 -42.01 2.92 -11.78
C VAL A 249 -41.54 4.16 -12.53
N LEU A 250 -40.32 4.10 -13.06
CA LEU A 250 -39.74 5.13 -13.91
C LEU A 250 -39.85 4.69 -15.38
N PRO A 251 -40.54 5.44 -16.26
CA PRO A 251 -40.51 5.16 -17.69
C PRO A 251 -39.12 5.42 -18.28
N ALA A 252 -38.66 4.56 -19.20
CA ALA A 252 -37.42 4.80 -19.97
C ALA A 252 -37.47 6.15 -20.69
N ASP A 253 -36.29 6.77 -20.82
CA ASP A 253 -36.07 8.04 -21.54
C ASP A 253 -36.95 9.21 -21.06
N SER A 254 -37.55 9.09 -19.88
CA SER A 254 -38.38 10.12 -19.27
C SER A 254 -37.62 10.88 -18.19
N THR A 255 -37.97 12.15 -18.01
CA THR A 255 -37.54 12.95 -16.86
C THR A 255 -38.64 12.95 -15.82
N GLY A 256 -38.31 12.61 -14.58
CA GLY A 256 -39.30 12.56 -13.50
C GLY A 256 -38.68 12.83 -12.14
N ALA A 257 -39.53 13.16 -11.18
CA ALA A 257 -39.13 13.37 -9.80
C ALA A 257 -40.13 12.79 -8.81
N LEU A 258 -39.65 12.47 -7.61
CA LEU A 258 -40.48 12.12 -6.47
C LEU A 258 -39.94 12.77 -5.20
N ASP A 259 -40.82 13.01 -4.24
CA ASP A 259 -40.47 13.49 -2.91
C ASP A 259 -40.54 12.33 -1.90
N ALA A 260 -39.50 12.18 -1.09
CA ALA A 260 -39.46 11.24 0.02
C ALA A 260 -39.36 11.99 1.35
N GLU A 261 -40.35 11.81 2.21
CA GLU A 261 -40.32 12.32 3.58
C GLU A 261 -39.63 11.29 4.48
N ILE A 262 -38.52 11.68 5.09
CA ILE A 262 -37.63 10.78 5.83
C ILE A 262 -37.42 11.33 7.24
N LEU A 263 -37.49 10.46 8.25
CA LEU A 263 -36.88 10.74 9.55
C LEU A 263 -35.40 10.33 9.46
N THR A 264 -34.54 11.33 9.34
CA THR A 264 -33.08 11.16 9.28
C THR A 264 -32.47 11.30 10.65
N THR A 265 -31.39 10.56 10.91
CA THR A 265 -30.55 10.73 12.08
C THR A 265 -29.73 12.00 11.99
N MET A 266 -29.47 12.59 13.15
CA MET A 266 -28.48 13.63 13.35
C MET A 266 -27.82 13.43 14.72
N SER A 267 -26.49 13.55 14.78
CA SER A 267 -25.78 13.52 16.05
C SER A 267 -26.17 14.70 16.93
N THR A 268 -26.39 14.44 18.22
CA THR A 268 -26.60 15.47 19.25
C THR A 268 -25.30 16.02 19.83
N VAL A 269 -24.15 15.43 19.47
CA VAL A 269 -22.84 15.82 20.00
C VAL A 269 -22.19 16.83 19.04
N PRO A 270 -22.03 18.11 19.44
CA PRO A 270 -21.43 19.12 18.58
C PRO A 270 -20.00 18.73 18.16
N GLY A 271 -19.69 18.89 16.88
CA GLY A 271 -18.34 18.65 16.34
C GLY A 271 -17.94 17.18 16.22
N SER A 272 -18.79 16.22 16.57
CA SER A 272 -18.52 14.80 16.29
C SER A 272 -19.01 14.41 14.91
N GLU A 273 -18.24 13.59 14.19
CA GLU A 273 -18.71 12.95 12.96
C GLU A 273 -19.96 12.10 13.25
N ASP A 274 -20.95 12.17 12.35
CA ASP A 274 -22.18 11.39 12.47
C ASP A 274 -21.86 9.90 12.32
N GLN A 275 -22.08 9.14 13.39
CA GLN A 275 -21.78 7.70 13.47
C GLN A 275 -22.97 6.82 13.07
N ASP A 276 -24.16 7.41 12.96
CA ASP A 276 -25.37 6.68 12.55
C ASP A 276 -25.98 7.30 11.29
N PRO A 277 -25.21 7.65 10.23
CA PRO A 277 -25.74 8.44 9.13
C PRO A 277 -26.90 7.73 8.45
N THR A 278 -28.00 8.46 8.20
CA THR A 278 -29.08 7.95 7.37
C THR A 278 -28.60 7.82 5.93
N ILE A 279 -28.74 6.62 5.38
CA ILE A 279 -28.39 6.31 3.99
C ILE A 279 -29.66 5.85 3.29
N VAL A 280 -29.94 6.45 2.14
CA VAL A 280 -31.06 6.08 1.28
C VAL A 280 -30.51 5.29 0.11
N THR A 281 -30.91 4.03 0.01
CA THR A 281 -30.65 3.19 -1.17
C THR A 281 -31.82 3.31 -2.13
N VAL A 282 -31.54 3.86 -3.31
CA VAL A 282 -32.46 3.89 -4.44
C VAL A 282 -32.30 2.55 -5.17
N ARG A 283 -33.19 1.60 -4.86
CA ARG A 283 -33.09 0.25 -5.38
C ARG A 283 -33.98 0.08 -6.61
N THR A 284 -33.36 0.23 -7.76
CA THR A 284 -33.97 0.12 -9.09
C THR A 284 -33.43 -1.11 -9.83
N LEU A 285 -34.17 -1.59 -10.84
CA LEU A 285 -33.70 -2.67 -11.72
C LEU A 285 -32.42 -2.28 -12.47
N HIS A 286 -32.35 -1.03 -12.90
CA HIS A 286 -31.20 -0.43 -13.57
C HIS A 286 -30.67 0.74 -12.74
N ASN A 287 -29.34 0.86 -12.67
CA ASN A 287 -28.61 1.95 -12.00
C ASN A 287 -28.92 2.14 -10.50
N PRO A 288 -28.96 1.10 -9.67
CA PRO A 288 -29.14 1.26 -8.23
C PRO A 288 -27.92 1.93 -7.58
N PHE A 289 -28.18 2.82 -6.62
CA PHE A 289 -27.15 3.54 -5.87
C PHE A 289 -27.67 3.92 -4.47
N SER A 290 -26.78 4.38 -3.60
CA SER A 290 -27.17 5.01 -2.34
C SER A 290 -26.62 6.42 -2.22
N PHE A 291 -27.24 7.25 -1.38
CA PHE A 291 -26.71 8.55 -0.99
C PHE A 291 -26.83 8.77 0.51
N ALA A 292 -25.90 9.53 1.09
CA ALA A 292 -25.93 9.93 2.49
C ALA A 292 -26.79 11.18 2.65
N VAL A 293 -27.82 11.12 3.50
CA VAL A 293 -28.68 12.28 3.76
C VAL A 293 -27.89 13.42 4.42
N ALA A 294 -26.83 13.08 5.15
CA ALA A 294 -25.92 14.04 5.79
C ALA A 294 -25.31 15.05 4.81
N ASP A 295 -25.09 14.68 3.54
CA ASP A 295 -24.54 15.61 2.54
C ASP A 295 -25.58 16.67 2.14
N LEU A 296 -26.85 16.29 2.01
CA LEU A 296 -27.94 17.25 1.81
C LEU A 296 -28.09 18.18 3.02
N ILE A 297 -27.96 17.66 4.25
CA ILE A 297 -28.02 18.48 5.47
C ILE A 297 -26.92 19.56 5.47
N LYS A 298 -25.71 19.22 5.01
CA LYS A 298 -24.58 20.17 4.83
C LYS A 298 -24.83 21.21 3.74
N GLY A 299 -25.88 21.06 2.93
CA GLY A 299 -26.26 21.98 1.86
C GLY A 299 -25.78 21.55 0.47
N GLU A 300 -25.27 20.33 0.32
CA GLU A 300 -24.86 19.81 -0.99
C GLU A 300 -26.06 19.42 -1.86
N ARG A 301 -25.82 19.38 -3.17
CA ARG A 301 -26.72 18.81 -4.19
C ARG A 301 -26.02 17.58 -4.76
N ILE A 302 -26.64 16.41 -4.68
CA ILE A 302 -25.97 15.15 -5.02
C ILE A 302 -26.31 14.80 -6.46
N LEU A 303 -25.44 15.20 -7.40
CA LEU A 303 -25.56 14.80 -8.81
C LEU A 303 -24.70 13.58 -9.11
N VAL A 304 -25.36 12.45 -9.35
CA VAL A 304 -24.74 11.24 -9.88
C VAL A 304 -24.96 11.23 -11.39
N ASP A 305 -24.19 12.06 -12.10
CA ASP A 305 -24.49 12.40 -13.49
C ASP A 305 -24.43 11.19 -14.41
N ASP A 306 -23.46 10.29 -14.18
CA ASP A 306 -23.30 9.03 -14.89
C ASP A 306 -24.58 8.17 -14.88
N LEU A 307 -25.37 8.24 -13.79
CA LEU A 307 -26.63 7.51 -13.65
C LEU A 307 -27.86 8.36 -14.01
N GLY A 308 -27.67 9.66 -14.28
CA GLY A 308 -28.74 10.59 -14.64
C GLY A 308 -29.61 11.01 -13.45
N VAL A 309 -29.03 11.09 -12.25
CA VAL A 309 -29.78 11.33 -11.01
C VAL A 309 -29.28 12.57 -10.27
N LEU A 310 -30.21 13.42 -9.84
CA LEU A 310 -29.95 14.52 -8.91
C LEU A 310 -30.80 14.33 -7.64
N VAL A 311 -30.17 14.46 -6.48
CA VAL A 311 -30.87 14.49 -5.19
C VAL A 311 -30.67 15.86 -4.53
N THR A 312 -31.77 16.47 -4.09
CA THR A 312 -31.79 17.75 -3.39
C THR A 312 -32.67 17.68 -2.15
N LYS A 313 -32.63 18.73 -1.31
CA LYS A 313 -33.76 19.01 -0.41
C LYS A 313 -34.98 19.38 -1.24
N ALA A 314 -36.18 19.01 -0.81
CA ALA A 314 -37.38 19.25 -1.60
C ALA A 314 -37.72 20.74 -1.77
N GLU A 315 -37.27 21.60 -0.84
CA GLU A 315 -37.38 23.05 -0.94
C GLU A 315 -36.41 23.69 -1.94
N ASP A 316 -35.39 22.97 -2.41
CA ASP A 316 -34.48 23.46 -3.46
C ASP A 316 -35.17 23.36 -4.82
N PRO A 317 -35.46 24.50 -5.49
CA PRO A 317 -36.25 24.50 -6.72
C PRO A 317 -35.48 23.99 -7.94
N ILE A 318 -34.16 23.76 -7.81
CA ILE A 318 -33.33 23.38 -8.95
C ILE A 318 -33.67 21.97 -9.44
N ASP A 319 -33.84 21.82 -10.76
CA ASP A 319 -33.97 20.52 -11.40
C ASP A 319 -32.63 19.99 -11.95
N LEU A 320 -32.63 18.75 -12.44
CA LEU A 320 -31.46 18.09 -13.01
C LEU A 320 -30.84 18.88 -14.19
N SER A 321 -31.67 19.42 -15.08
CA SER A 321 -31.20 20.14 -16.27
C SER A 321 -30.55 21.48 -15.92
N GLN A 322 -31.15 22.20 -14.97
CA GLN A 322 -30.66 23.46 -14.45
C GLN A 322 -29.36 23.26 -13.67
N TYR A 323 -29.28 22.21 -12.85
CA TYR A 323 -28.04 21.93 -12.11
C TYR A 323 -26.89 21.49 -13.03
N ARG A 324 -27.17 20.67 -14.06
CA ARG A 324 -26.19 20.38 -15.12
C ARG A 324 -25.70 21.63 -15.82
N HIS A 325 -26.58 22.60 -16.08
CA HIS A 325 -26.18 23.88 -16.67
C HIS A 325 -25.28 24.68 -15.70
N LEU A 326 -25.67 24.78 -14.42
CA LEU A 326 -24.91 25.47 -13.39
C LEU A 326 -23.51 24.86 -13.18
N LEU A 327 -23.38 23.54 -13.22
CA LEU A 327 -22.07 22.88 -13.10
C LEU A 327 -21.13 23.16 -14.27
N ARG A 328 -21.62 23.54 -15.46
CA ARG A 328 -20.75 23.97 -16.56
C ARG A 328 -20.04 25.28 -16.26
N GLU A 329 -20.59 26.09 -15.37
CA GLU A 329 -19.99 27.34 -14.90
C GLU A 329 -19.09 27.12 -13.67
N PHE A 330 -19.12 25.93 -13.05
CA PHE A 330 -18.28 25.60 -11.92
C PHE A 330 -16.83 25.33 -12.38
N PRO A 331 -15.82 26.02 -11.82
CA PRO A 331 -14.44 25.89 -12.28
C PRO A 331 -13.75 24.60 -11.80
N GLY A 332 -14.33 23.87 -10.85
CA GLY A 332 -13.72 22.66 -10.29
C GLY A 332 -13.68 21.53 -11.31
N ARG A 333 -12.59 20.75 -11.28
CA ARG A 333 -12.38 19.58 -12.14
C ARG A 333 -11.74 18.45 -11.34
N CYS A 334 -12.13 17.22 -11.63
CA CYS A 334 -11.47 16.04 -11.11
C CYS A 334 -9.98 16.04 -11.47
N VAL A 335 -9.12 15.67 -10.53
CA VAL A 335 -7.68 15.46 -10.72
C VAL A 335 -7.44 14.47 -11.85
N TYR A 336 -8.19 13.36 -11.87
CA TYR A 336 -8.15 12.39 -12.96
C TYR A 336 -8.32 13.04 -14.35
N ASP A 337 -9.32 13.93 -14.51
CA ASP A 337 -9.57 14.59 -15.80
C ASP A 337 -8.52 15.67 -16.10
N ARG A 338 -8.02 16.38 -15.07
CA ARG A 338 -6.98 17.41 -15.22
C ARG A 338 -5.66 16.84 -15.76
N ILE A 339 -5.35 15.56 -15.51
CA ILE A 339 -4.10 14.93 -15.97
C ILE A 339 -4.03 14.84 -17.50
N PHE A 340 -5.15 14.65 -18.20
CA PHE A 340 -5.15 14.60 -19.66
C PHE A 340 -4.62 15.89 -20.31
N ASP A 341 -4.84 17.03 -19.66
CA ASP A 341 -4.42 18.35 -20.13
C ASP A 341 -2.97 18.69 -19.76
N GLN A 342 -2.33 17.88 -18.91
CA GLN A 342 -0.94 18.07 -18.52
C GLN A 342 0.01 17.49 -19.57
N PRO A 343 1.24 18.00 -19.70
CA PRO A 343 2.29 17.26 -20.38
C PRO A 343 2.55 15.93 -19.66
N GLU A 344 3.18 14.98 -20.35
CA GLU A 344 3.65 13.74 -19.71
C GLU A 344 4.56 14.08 -18.51
N GLN A 345 4.39 13.36 -17.41
CA GLN A 345 5.28 13.50 -16.27
C GLN A 345 6.70 13.06 -16.67
N THR A 346 7.70 13.75 -16.13
CA THR A 346 9.12 13.39 -16.28
C THR A 346 9.72 13.10 -14.90
N LEU A 347 10.80 12.31 -14.86
CA LEU A 347 11.51 12.04 -13.62
C LEU A 347 12.04 13.35 -13.00
N ALA A 348 12.59 14.24 -13.82
CA ALA A 348 13.10 15.53 -13.38
C ALA A 348 12.01 16.42 -12.74
N ARG A 349 10.80 16.49 -13.32
CA ARG A 349 9.69 17.26 -12.73
C ARG A 349 9.21 16.62 -11.43
N ALA A 350 9.00 15.31 -11.42
CA ALA A 350 8.58 14.59 -10.21
C ALA A 350 9.59 14.82 -9.07
N TRP A 351 10.88 14.66 -9.34
CA TRP A 351 11.96 14.85 -8.35
C TRP A 351 12.03 16.28 -7.82
N ASN A 352 12.03 17.29 -8.70
CA ASN A 352 12.16 18.69 -8.30
C ASN A 352 10.94 19.22 -7.51
N ASP A 353 9.77 18.60 -7.70
CA ASP A 353 8.56 18.94 -6.94
C ASP A 353 8.45 18.18 -5.61
N MET A 354 9.28 17.17 -5.34
CA MET A 354 9.33 16.47 -4.04
C MET A 354 10.06 17.30 -2.97
N PRO A 355 9.71 17.13 -1.68
CA PRO A 355 10.47 17.76 -0.59
C PRO A 355 11.87 17.16 -0.46
N LEU A 356 12.77 17.88 0.22
CA LEU A 356 14.09 17.37 0.57
C LEU A 356 13.98 16.09 1.41
N LYS A 357 14.82 15.11 1.11
CA LYS A 357 14.83 13.80 1.78
C LYS A 357 15.87 13.76 2.88
N ARG A 358 15.51 13.16 4.02
CA ARG A 358 16.49 12.80 5.05
C ARG A 358 17.32 11.59 4.61
N PRO A 359 18.64 11.58 4.87
CA PRO A 359 19.52 10.49 4.43
C PRO A 359 19.11 9.12 4.98
N LEU A 360 19.29 8.08 4.16
CA LEU A 360 18.97 6.69 4.49
C LEU A 360 20.25 5.87 4.76
N TYR A 361 20.22 4.81 5.56
CA TYR A 361 21.39 3.92 5.71
C TYR A 361 21.61 3.08 4.45
N PHE A 362 22.76 2.41 4.35
CA PHE A 362 23.05 1.41 3.29
C PHE A 362 23.28 0.03 3.90
N VAL A 363 22.93 -1.04 3.18
CA VAL A 363 23.17 -2.42 3.61
C VAL A 363 24.25 -3.06 2.74
N HIS A 364 25.26 -3.58 3.40
CA HIS A 364 26.31 -4.41 2.84
C HIS A 364 25.94 -5.89 3.02
N GLY A 365 25.91 -6.65 1.92
CA GLY A 365 25.53 -8.06 1.92
C GLY A 365 26.09 -8.85 0.73
N LEU A 366 26.03 -10.18 0.81
CA LEU A 366 26.39 -11.13 -0.26
C LEU A 366 25.17 -11.98 -0.64
N PRO A 367 25.14 -12.56 -1.86
CA PRO A 367 24.01 -13.38 -2.32
C PRO A 367 23.67 -14.52 -1.34
N GLY A 368 22.45 -14.52 -0.82
CA GLY A 368 21.94 -15.58 0.04
C GLY A 368 22.54 -15.66 1.44
N ASN A 369 23.43 -14.74 1.83
CA ASN A 369 24.11 -14.75 3.12
C ASN A 369 23.36 -13.94 4.19
N ARG A 370 23.39 -14.39 5.45
CA ARG A 370 22.71 -13.68 6.57
C ARG A 370 23.61 -12.71 7.36
N ASN A 371 24.93 -12.75 7.16
CA ASN A 371 25.91 -11.92 7.86
C ASN A 371 26.01 -10.52 7.24
N LEU A 372 24.94 -9.74 7.42
CA LEU A 372 24.82 -8.40 6.85
C LEU A 372 25.40 -7.31 7.76
N MET A 373 25.80 -6.19 7.16
CA MET A 373 26.22 -4.99 7.88
C MET A 373 25.49 -3.75 7.38
N MET A 374 25.12 -2.86 8.29
CA MET A 374 24.45 -1.60 7.98
C MET A 374 25.44 -0.44 8.13
N GLN A 375 25.51 0.46 7.15
CA GLN A 375 26.28 1.71 7.23
C GLN A 375 25.34 2.90 7.38
N THR A 376 25.50 3.67 8.45
CA THR A 376 24.70 4.88 8.68
C THR A 376 25.09 5.98 7.66
N PRO A 377 24.25 7.01 7.46
CA PRO A 377 24.60 8.16 6.62
C PRO A 377 25.93 8.81 6.96
N ASN A 378 26.35 8.74 8.23
CA ASN A 378 27.59 9.33 8.73
C ASN A 378 28.77 8.34 8.81
N GLY A 379 28.65 7.15 8.21
CA GLY A 379 29.76 6.22 8.02
C GLY A 379 30.01 5.21 9.14
N ASP A 380 29.24 5.25 10.22
CA ASP A 380 29.29 4.23 11.28
C ASP A 380 28.74 2.89 10.78
N ILE A 381 29.27 1.78 11.29
CA ILE A 381 28.94 0.42 10.86
C ILE A 381 28.21 -0.31 11.97
N ALA A 382 27.11 -0.99 11.65
CA ALA A 382 26.41 -1.90 12.55
C ALA A 382 26.42 -3.33 11.99
N VAL A 383 27.01 -4.26 12.72
CA VAL A 383 27.09 -5.69 12.35
C VAL A 383 25.86 -6.43 12.88
N SER A 384 25.15 -7.15 12.01
CA SER A 384 23.91 -7.83 12.37
C SER A 384 24.12 -9.08 13.23
N ASN A 385 23.26 -9.21 14.25
CA ASN A 385 23.05 -10.40 15.09
C ASN A 385 21.56 -10.52 15.47
N VAL A 386 20.66 -10.22 14.52
CA VAL A 386 19.20 -10.27 14.77
C VAL A 386 18.80 -11.69 15.16
N SER A 387 18.48 -11.88 16.44
CA SER A 387 18.38 -13.22 17.05
C SER A 387 17.40 -14.14 16.34
N ARG A 388 16.31 -13.60 15.78
CA ARG A 388 15.34 -14.37 15.00
C ARG A 388 16.01 -15.12 13.82
N TRP A 389 16.88 -14.45 13.06
CA TRP A 389 17.50 -15.00 11.84
C TRP A 389 18.73 -15.84 12.13
N PHE A 390 19.49 -15.49 13.16
CA PHE A 390 20.68 -16.26 13.56
C PHE A 390 20.35 -17.54 14.34
N ASN A 391 19.10 -17.71 14.78
CA ASN A 391 18.60 -18.93 15.41
C ASN A 391 17.91 -19.90 14.42
N LEU A 392 17.78 -19.53 13.14
CA LEU A 392 17.09 -20.32 12.11
C LEU A 392 18.04 -20.72 10.95
N PRO A 393 18.78 -21.84 11.05
CA PRO A 393 19.23 -22.46 12.29
C PRO A 393 20.48 -21.74 12.84
N ARG A 394 20.77 -21.97 14.12
CA ARG A 394 22.06 -21.60 14.72
C ARG A 394 23.21 -22.33 14.02
N SER A 395 24.35 -21.65 13.82
CA SER A 395 25.54 -22.26 13.21
C SER A 395 26.82 -21.98 14.02
N PRO A 396 27.75 -22.97 14.09
CA PRO A 396 29.06 -22.79 14.68
C PRO A 396 30.00 -21.91 13.83
N LYS A 397 29.70 -21.72 12.53
CA LYS A 397 30.49 -20.85 11.65
C LYS A 397 30.30 -19.37 11.96
N ASP A 398 29.08 -18.96 12.37
CA ASP A 398 28.75 -17.56 12.61
C ASP A 398 28.07 -17.26 13.96
N THR A 399 26.90 -17.81 14.25
CA THR A 399 26.09 -17.46 15.42
C THR A 399 26.85 -17.66 16.73
N ASP A 400 27.56 -18.78 16.86
CA ASP A 400 28.36 -19.09 18.06
C ASP A 400 29.57 -18.17 18.23
N ARG A 401 29.95 -17.44 17.17
CA ARG A 401 31.17 -16.65 17.11
C ARG A 401 30.93 -15.16 17.18
N LYS A 402 29.68 -14.69 17.33
CA LYS A 402 29.37 -13.25 17.48
C LYS A 402 30.10 -12.68 18.71
N ASN A 403 29.90 -13.24 19.91
CA ASN A 403 30.52 -12.77 21.16
C ASN A 403 30.24 -11.29 21.50
N TRP A 404 29.00 -10.86 21.29
CA TRP A 404 28.40 -9.65 21.86
C TRP A 404 26.91 -9.88 22.13
N ASN A 405 26.34 -9.09 23.05
CA ASN A 405 24.91 -9.14 23.36
C ASN A 405 24.14 -8.09 22.55
N GLY A 406 22.95 -8.44 22.09
CA GLY A 406 22.08 -7.56 21.32
C GLY A 406 22.04 -7.87 19.83
N ALA A 407 21.07 -7.25 19.15
CA ALA A 407 20.78 -7.52 17.74
C ALA A 407 21.77 -6.89 16.76
N MET A 408 22.58 -5.93 17.21
CA MET A 408 23.55 -5.19 16.41
C MET A 408 24.79 -4.86 17.25
N LEU A 409 25.96 -4.95 16.64
CA LEU A 409 27.21 -4.37 17.16
C LEU A 409 27.52 -3.08 16.38
N GLN A 410 27.41 -1.94 17.05
CA GLN A 410 27.70 -0.61 16.49
C GLN A 410 29.17 -0.27 16.66
N LEU A 411 29.82 0.10 15.57
CA LEU A 411 31.20 0.56 15.49
C LEU A 411 31.19 2.00 14.95
N GLY A 412 31.66 2.92 15.79
CA GLY A 412 31.83 4.32 15.42
C GLY A 412 33.26 4.61 15.00
N PHE A 413 33.44 5.55 14.07
CA PHE A 413 34.77 5.94 13.57
C PHE A 413 35.08 7.43 13.76
N GLY A 414 34.13 8.20 14.29
CA GLY A 414 34.33 9.61 14.64
C GLY A 414 34.49 10.53 13.44
N PHE A 415 33.83 10.21 12.31
CA PHE A 415 33.74 11.10 11.16
C PHE A 415 33.05 12.42 11.53
N PRO A 416 33.27 13.50 10.76
CA PRO A 416 32.57 14.77 10.97
C PRO A 416 31.05 14.59 11.00
N ASN A 417 30.35 15.54 11.61
CA ASN A 417 28.89 15.52 11.70
C ASN A 417 28.22 15.53 10.31
N ASP A 418 26.97 15.05 10.24
CA ASP A 418 26.22 14.91 8.99
C ASP A 418 25.99 16.25 8.25
N ASP A 419 25.95 17.39 8.96
CA ASP A 419 25.87 18.73 8.38
C ASP A 419 27.14 19.13 7.60
N ARG A 420 28.25 18.40 7.81
CA ARG A 420 29.53 18.54 7.11
C ARG A 420 29.75 17.51 6.02
N ARG A 421 28.78 16.61 5.80
CA ARG A 421 28.84 15.57 4.78
C ARG A 421 28.71 16.18 3.39
N GLY A 422 29.69 15.91 2.54
CA GLY A 422 29.70 16.38 1.16
C GLY A 422 28.86 15.50 0.22
N GLY A 423 28.69 14.22 0.54
CA GLY A 423 27.84 13.32 -0.23
C GLY A 423 28.15 11.84 -0.05
N ARG A 424 27.41 11.02 -0.81
CA ARG A 424 27.58 9.57 -0.95
C ARG A 424 27.32 9.11 -2.37
N GLU A 425 28.04 8.08 -2.80
CA GLU A 425 27.81 7.45 -4.11
C GLU A 425 28.28 6.00 -4.13
N LEU A 426 27.61 5.18 -4.94
CA LEU A 426 28.04 3.83 -5.31
C LEU A 426 28.99 3.89 -6.52
N ARG A 427 29.95 2.97 -6.59
CA ARG A 427 30.85 2.84 -7.74
C ARG A 427 30.04 2.58 -9.02
N ASP A 428 30.35 3.34 -10.08
CA ASP A 428 29.64 3.30 -11.37
C ASP A 428 28.12 3.48 -11.24
N GLY A 429 27.69 4.11 -10.15
CA GLY A 429 26.29 4.39 -9.83
C GLY A 429 25.53 3.23 -9.19
N TYR A 430 25.97 1.97 -9.29
CA TYR A 430 25.21 0.82 -8.75
C TYR A 430 26.08 -0.25 -8.08
N LEU A 431 27.39 -0.32 -8.32
CA LEU A 431 28.19 -1.39 -7.72
C LEU A 431 28.40 -1.14 -6.22
N PRO A 432 28.37 -2.19 -5.36
CA PRO A 432 28.26 -2.05 -3.90
C PRO A 432 29.59 -1.69 -3.22
N LEU A 433 30.33 -0.74 -3.79
CA LEU A 433 31.39 0.01 -3.12
C LEU A 433 30.84 1.41 -2.84
N LEU A 434 30.53 1.67 -1.58
CA LEU A 434 29.94 2.94 -1.14
C LEU A 434 31.05 3.90 -0.73
N ARG A 435 31.09 5.06 -1.36
CA ARG A 435 31.93 6.19 -0.98
C ARG A 435 31.11 7.20 -0.19
N THR A 436 31.63 7.68 0.93
CA THR A 436 31.08 8.80 1.72
C THR A 436 32.19 9.81 1.99
N TRP A 437 31.93 11.11 1.94
CA TRP A 437 32.95 12.12 2.23
C TRP A 437 32.43 13.32 3.01
N TRP A 438 33.34 13.99 3.71
CA TRP A 438 33.09 15.13 4.60
C TRP A 438 34.19 16.18 4.49
N ALA A 439 33.85 17.43 4.82
CA ALA A 439 34.81 18.52 4.97
C ALA A 439 34.72 19.13 6.39
N GLU A 440 35.83 19.15 7.12
CA GLU A 440 35.92 19.70 8.47
C GLU A 440 37.15 20.61 8.59
N GLY A 441 36.93 21.92 8.55
CA GLY A 441 38.01 22.91 8.51
C GLY A 441 38.95 22.63 7.32
N PRO A 442 40.26 22.48 7.53
CA PRO A 442 41.22 22.18 6.47
C PRO A 442 41.27 20.68 6.09
N LEU A 443 40.45 19.81 6.67
CA LEU A 443 40.51 18.37 6.43
C LEU A 443 39.34 17.88 5.58
N PHE A 444 39.66 17.07 4.58
CA PHE A 444 38.70 16.30 3.78
C PHE A 444 38.82 14.82 4.12
N TYR A 445 37.72 14.22 4.57
CA TYR A 445 37.63 12.80 4.89
C TYR A 445 36.87 12.09 3.78
N GLN A 446 37.36 10.93 3.35
CA GLN A 446 36.68 10.04 2.41
C GLN A 446 36.73 8.62 2.94
N GLN A 447 35.57 8.01 3.13
CA GLN A 447 35.38 6.60 3.48
C GLN A 447 34.92 5.83 2.24
N GLU A 448 35.49 4.67 1.99
CA GLU A 448 34.99 3.69 1.02
C GLU A 448 34.82 2.34 1.69
N THR A 449 33.69 1.68 1.46
CA THR A 449 33.32 0.40 2.08
C THR A 449 32.79 -0.59 1.04
N VAL A 450 33.19 -1.86 1.18
CA VAL A 450 32.70 -2.98 0.37
C VAL A 450 32.76 -4.28 1.19
N LEU A 451 31.83 -5.20 0.96
CA LEU A 451 31.75 -6.49 1.68
C LEU A 451 32.28 -7.64 0.84
N ASP A 452 33.02 -8.54 1.49
CA ASP A 452 33.55 -9.77 0.93
C ASP A 452 33.22 -10.98 1.81
N ALA A 453 33.41 -12.18 1.29
CA ALA A 453 33.45 -13.38 2.12
C ALA A 453 34.74 -13.35 2.98
N LEU A 454 34.71 -13.92 4.19
CA LEU A 454 35.89 -13.91 5.07
C LEU A 454 37.10 -14.61 4.43
N ASP A 455 36.87 -15.68 3.65
CA ASP A 455 37.88 -16.41 2.87
C ASP A 455 38.14 -15.79 1.48
N GLY A 456 37.26 -14.92 1.01
CA GLY A 456 37.36 -14.21 -0.26
C GLY A 456 36.86 -15.01 -1.47
N ASP A 457 36.18 -16.14 -1.25
CA ASP A 457 35.50 -16.88 -2.31
C ASP A 457 34.04 -16.42 -2.43
N LEU A 458 33.70 -15.85 -3.58
CA LEU A 458 32.34 -15.37 -3.88
C LEU A 458 31.55 -16.36 -4.75
N ASN A 459 32.16 -17.46 -5.20
CA ASN A 459 31.50 -18.40 -6.11
C ASN A 459 30.49 -19.31 -5.41
N ASP A 460 30.69 -19.60 -4.12
CA ASP A 460 29.81 -20.47 -3.34
C ASP A 460 29.57 -19.95 -1.91
N VAL A 461 29.02 -18.74 -1.80
CA VAL A 461 28.64 -18.17 -0.50
C VAL A 461 27.44 -18.94 0.08
N GLN A 462 27.63 -19.54 1.26
CA GLN A 462 26.58 -20.17 2.05
C GLN A 462 25.87 -19.16 2.97
N MET A 463 24.73 -19.57 3.53
CA MET A 463 23.94 -18.70 4.41
C MET A 463 24.75 -18.19 5.61
N ASP A 464 25.53 -19.07 6.24
CA ASP A 464 26.22 -18.87 7.52
C ASP A 464 27.72 -18.59 7.37
N ASP A 465 28.21 -18.39 6.14
CA ASP A 465 29.60 -18.03 5.94
C ASP A 465 29.86 -16.62 6.51
N PRO A 466 30.91 -16.46 7.34
CA PRO A 466 31.29 -15.14 7.84
C PRO A 466 31.73 -14.21 6.71
N THR A 467 31.48 -12.92 6.90
CA THR A 467 31.81 -11.87 5.93
C THR A 467 32.80 -10.89 6.52
N LEU A 468 33.49 -10.15 5.66
CA LEU A 468 34.45 -9.13 6.02
C LEU A 468 34.10 -7.83 5.30
N LEU A 469 33.89 -6.75 6.05
CA LEU A 469 33.79 -5.41 5.46
C LEU A 469 35.19 -4.81 5.37
N LEU A 470 35.58 -4.46 4.15
CA LEU A 470 36.81 -3.73 3.86
C LEU A 470 36.46 -2.24 3.85
N MET A 471 37.24 -1.45 4.59
CA MET A 471 37.08 -0.01 4.65
C MET A 471 38.41 0.68 4.37
N ARG A 472 38.39 1.65 3.44
CA ARG A 472 39.49 2.60 3.22
C ARG A 472 39.04 3.98 3.68
N VAL A 473 39.85 4.63 4.52
CA VAL A 473 39.64 6.03 4.90
C VAL A 473 40.83 6.86 4.42
N ARG A 474 40.57 7.74 3.45
CA ARG A 474 41.53 8.69 2.92
C ARG A 474 41.26 10.07 3.54
N ILE A 475 42.28 10.67 4.13
CA ILE A 475 42.20 11.97 4.78
C ILE A 475 43.20 12.90 4.12
N VAL A 476 42.75 14.06 3.68
CA VAL A 476 43.57 15.06 2.97
C VAL A 476 43.52 16.37 3.73
N ASN A 477 44.68 16.99 3.94
CA ASN A 477 44.74 18.39 4.31
C ASN A 477 44.61 19.26 3.05
N THR A 478 43.46 19.91 2.90
CA THR A 478 43.15 20.77 1.75
C THR A 478 43.65 22.20 1.92
N SER A 479 44.29 22.54 3.05
CA SER A 479 44.94 23.84 3.22
C SER A 479 46.17 23.97 2.31
N ALA A 480 46.44 25.20 1.86
CA ALA A 480 47.60 25.53 1.04
C ALA A 480 48.86 25.83 1.87
N ASP A 481 48.70 26.19 3.14
CA ASP A 481 49.75 26.74 3.99
C ASP A 481 49.73 26.26 5.45
N GLU A 482 48.60 25.74 5.94
CA GLU A 482 48.47 25.28 7.32
C GLU A 482 48.56 23.76 7.46
N SER A 483 49.29 23.27 8.47
CA SER A 483 49.23 21.85 8.85
C SER A 483 47.96 21.57 9.65
N ALA A 484 47.41 20.36 9.51
CA ALA A 484 46.19 19.94 10.19
C ALA A 484 46.36 18.56 10.82
N THR A 485 45.61 18.27 11.88
CA THR A 485 45.67 16.96 12.57
C THR A 485 44.44 16.14 12.22
N ALA A 486 44.62 15.14 11.38
CA ALA A 486 43.62 14.11 11.12
C ALA A 486 43.30 13.35 12.40
N ARG A 487 42.01 13.04 12.62
CA ARG A 487 41.54 12.33 13.81
C ARG A 487 40.46 11.32 13.44
N LEU A 488 40.57 10.11 13.99
CA LEU A 488 39.51 9.10 13.97
C LEU A 488 39.27 8.59 15.40
N VAL A 489 38.01 8.32 15.73
CA VAL A 489 37.59 7.85 17.06
C VAL A 489 36.87 6.52 16.91
N LEU A 490 37.55 5.44 17.26
CA LEU A 490 36.98 4.10 17.23
C LEU A 490 36.20 3.89 18.52
N THR A 491 34.92 3.58 18.40
CA THR A 491 34.05 3.18 19.49
C THR A 491 33.36 1.86 19.16
N SER A 492 32.97 1.11 20.19
CA SER A 492 32.20 -0.12 20.03
C SER A 492 31.07 -0.16 21.05
N ARG A 493 29.88 -0.53 20.59
CA ARG A 493 28.68 -0.61 21.42
C ARG A 493 27.79 -1.74 20.93
N ALA A 494 27.43 -2.64 21.85
CA ALA A 494 26.38 -3.61 21.64
C ALA A 494 25.15 -3.18 22.47
N ASP A 495 24.62 -4.03 23.36
CA ASP A 495 23.65 -3.57 24.38
C ASP A 495 24.22 -2.49 25.31
N GLN A 496 25.54 -2.51 25.52
CA GLN A 496 26.29 -1.54 26.31
C GLN A 496 27.53 -1.07 25.55
N THR A 497 28.07 0.08 25.93
CA THR A 497 29.36 0.57 25.40
C THR A 497 30.48 -0.37 25.85
N GLU A 498 31.35 -0.75 24.92
CA GLU A 498 32.49 -1.62 25.19
C GLU A 498 33.77 -0.80 25.36
N LYS A 499 34.60 -1.20 26.33
CA LYS A 499 35.95 -0.66 26.48
C LYS A 499 36.85 -1.25 25.40
N LEU A 500 37.59 -0.40 24.69
CA LEU A 500 38.47 -0.83 23.60
C LEU A 500 39.94 -0.81 23.99
N GLN A 501 40.70 -1.78 23.48
CA GLN A 501 42.15 -1.86 23.58
C GLN A 501 42.77 -2.24 22.24
N ALA A 502 43.88 -1.58 21.88
CA ALA A 502 44.68 -1.92 20.71
C ALA A 502 45.87 -2.82 21.08
N ASP A 503 46.24 -3.71 20.17
CA ASP A 503 47.44 -4.53 20.22
C ASP A 503 47.98 -4.69 18.79
N GLY A 504 48.95 -3.84 18.46
CA GLY A 504 49.34 -3.61 17.06
C GLY A 504 48.12 -3.18 16.22
N PRO A 505 47.84 -3.84 15.08
CA PRO A 505 46.69 -3.52 14.25
C PRO A 505 45.37 -4.11 14.78
N ARG A 506 45.37 -4.84 15.90
CA ARG A 506 44.19 -5.58 16.39
C ARG A 506 43.43 -4.73 17.41
N VAL A 507 42.14 -4.50 17.17
CA VAL A 507 41.27 -3.75 18.09
C VAL A 507 40.31 -4.70 18.79
N TYR A 508 40.39 -4.74 20.12
CA TYR A 508 39.61 -5.63 20.98
C TYR A 508 38.63 -4.86 21.86
N ALA A 509 37.43 -5.41 22.02
CA ALA A 509 36.57 -5.13 23.16
C ALA A 509 37.05 -5.96 24.37
N VAL A 510 37.10 -5.33 25.55
CA VAL A 510 37.57 -5.95 26.80
C VAL A 510 36.40 -6.11 27.77
N ALA A 511 36.17 -7.33 28.25
CA ALA A 511 35.18 -7.62 29.29
C ALA A 511 35.79 -8.58 30.33
N GLY A 512 36.18 -8.03 31.48
CA GLY A 512 36.96 -8.77 32.49
C GLY A 512 38.32 -9.18 31.91
N GLU A 513 38.64 -10.47 32.00
CA GLU A 513 39.87 -11.05 31.43
C GLU A 513 39.75 -11.41 29.94
N ASN A 514 38.53 -11.40 29.40
CA ASN A 514 38.28 -11.78 28.01
C ASN A 514 38.48 -10.59 27.05
N ARG A 515 39.07 -10.88 25.89
CA ARG A 515 39.25 -9.93 24.77
C ARG A 515 38.53 -10.47 23.53
N PHE A 516 37.70 -9.64 22.91
CA PHE A 516 36.96 -9.99 21.69
C PHE A 516 37.39 -9.09 20.55
N LEU A 517 37.94 -9.65 19.47
CA LEU A 517 38.34 -8.87 18.30
C LEU A 517 37.11 -8.23 17.64
N ARG A 518 37.18 -6.92 17.39
CA ARG A 518 36.10 -6.14 16.75
C ARG A 518 36.47 -5.70 15.34
N CYS A 519 37.71 -5.27 15.13
CA CYS A 519 38.24 -4.96 13.82
C CYS A 519 39.77 -5.02 13.81
N LEU A 520 40.33 -4.97 12.60
CA LEU A 520 41.74 -4.66 12.38
C LEU A 520 41.85 -3.22 11.86
N PHE A 521 42.80 -2.46 12.40
CA PHE A 521 43.10 -1.08 12.05
C PHE A 521 44.56 -0.97 11.58
N ASP A 522 44.77 -0.78 10.28
CA ASP A 522 46.08 -0.58 9.67
C ASP A 522 46.29 0.90 9.33
N SER A 523 47.15 1.55 10.11
CA SER A 523 47.53 2.96 9.91
C SER A 523 48.67 3.17 8.93
N ARG A 524 49.15 2.10 8.28
CA ARG A 524 50.37 2.06 7.46
C ARG A 524 51.61 2.54 8.24
N GLY A 525 51.63 2.28 9.55
CA GLY A 525 52.72 2.64 10.44
C GLY A 525 52.83 4.13 10.78
N ARG A 526 51.84 4.97 10.44
CA ARG A 526 51.85 6.41 10.70
C ARG A 526 50.73 6.84 11.67
N GLY A 527 51.00 7.87 12.46
CA GLY A 527 50.07 8.40 13.46
C GLY A 527 50.09 7.62 14.78
N THR A 528 49.35 8.11 15.77
CA THR A 528 49.32 7.55 17.13
C THR A 528 47.91 7.11 17.48
N LEU A 529 47.73 5.84 17.85
CA LEU A 529 46.49 5.29 18.39
C LEU A 529 46.58 5.24 19.92
N SER A 530 45.76 6.03 20.60
CA SER A 530 45.76 6.16 22.06
C SER A 530 44.43 5.72 22.66
N ALA A 531 44.49 5.05 23.81
CA ALA A 531 43.29 4.65 24.54
C ALA A 531 42.70 5.81 25.33
N GLN A 532 41.39 5.95 25.24
CA GLN A 532 40.55 6.75 26.14
C GLN A 532 39.56 5.82 26.85
N GLU A 533 38.79 6.32 27.81
CA GLU A 533 37.97 5.48 28.71
C GLU A 533 37.15 4.41 27.96
N ASN A 534 36.43 4.79 26.90
CA ASN A 534 35.58 3.91 26.09
C ASN A 534 35.82 4.05 24.57
N ALA A 535 37.02 4.46 24.17
CA ALA A 535 37.35 4.69 22.76
C ALA A 535 38.84 4.52 22.49
N LEU A 536 39.20 4.29 21.23
CA LEU A 536 40.57 4.47 20.74
C LEU A 536 40.60 5.68 19.80
N VAL A 537 41.54 6.59 20.01
CA VAL A 537 41.69 7.79 19.20
C VAL A 537 42.98 7.71 18.42
N TRP A 538 42.85 7.67 17.09
CA TRP A 538 43.98 7.79 16.17
C TRP A 538 44.16 9.25 15.76
N THR A 539 45.39 9.75 15.80
CA THR A 539 45.74 11.08 15.30
C THR A 539 46.95 11.04 14.37
N CYS A 540 46.96 11.89 13.35
CA CYS A 540 48.09 12.05 12.43
C CYS A 540 48.19 13.50 11.95
N SER A 541 49.38 14.09 12.04
CA SER A 541 49.63 15.43 11.50
C SER A 541 49.91 15.34 9.99
N LEU A 542 49.21 16.17 9.23
CA LEU A 542 49.28 16.30 7.78
C LEU A 542 49.72 17.71 7.39
N LYS A 543 50.77 17.81 6.58
CA LYS A 543 51.24 19.06 5.96
C LYS A 543 50.21 19.57 4.94
N PRO A 544 50.29 20.85 4.52
CA PRO A 544 49.46 21.36 3.42
C PRO A 544 49.50 20.45 2.19
N GLY A 545 48.32 20.11 1.64
CA GLY A 545 48.17 19.21 0.50
C GLY A 545 48.47 17.72 0.76
N GLU A 546 48.93 17.35 1.96
CA GLU A 546 49.28 15.97 2.29
C GLU A 546 48.03 15.11 2.49
N ALA A 547 48.10 13.87 2.02
CA ALA A 547 47.07 12.85 2.23
C ALA A 547 47.65 11.65 2.98
N HIS A 548 46.81 11.01 3.80
CA HIS A 548 47.11 9.74 4.44
C HIS A 548 45.92 8.80 4.35
N GLU A 549 46.19 7.51 4.26
CA GLU A 549 45.17 6.47 4.19
C GLU A 549 45.31 5.50 5.36
N VAL A 550 44.18 5.14 5.95
CA VAL A 550 44.07 4.06 6.92
C VAL A 550 43.06 3.04 6.43
N TYR A 551 43.28 1.79 6.82
CA TYR A 551 42.46 0.66 6.39
C TYR A 551 41.86 -0.03 7.61
N LEU A 552 40.56 -0.36 7.52
CA LEU A 552 39.87 -1.11 8.55
C LEU A 552 39.25 -2.36 7.95
N PHE A 553 39.34 -3.46 8.69
CA PHE A 553 38.74 -4.74 8.33
C PHE A 553 37.80 -5.17 9.47
N VAL A 554 36.50 -5.17 9.20
CA VAL A 554 35.47 -5.45 10.19
C VAL A 554 34.86 -6.82 9.88
N PRO A 555 35.18 -7.88 10.63
CA PRO A 555 34.55 -9.19 10.45
C PRO A 555 33.11 -9.19 10.99
N SER A 556 32.23 -10.01 10.42
CA SER A 556 30.86 -10.19 10.92
C SER A 556 30.75 -11.03 12.19
N ILE A 557 31.88 -11.54 12.68
CA ILE A 557 32.03 -12.43 13.84
C ILE A 557 33.30 -12.01 14.61
N THR A 558 33.44 -12.48 15.85
CA THR A 558 34.70 -12.37 16.59
C THR A 558 35.67 -13.45 16.11
N LEU A 559 36.76 -13.04 15.46
CA LEU A 559 37.84 -13.95 15.05
C LEU A 559 38.66 -14.37 16.27
N SER A 560 39.01 -15.66 16.33
CA SER A 560 39.76 -16.27 17.44
C SER A 560 40.99 -17.06 16.97
N SER A 561 41.10 -17.39 15.68
CA SER A 561 42.25 -18.08 15.11
C SER A 561 43.30 -17.10 14.59
N ASP A 562 44.57 -17.29 14.95
CA ASP A 562 45.69 -16.52 14.40
C ASP A 562 45.80 -16.67 12.87
N GLN A 563 45.38 -17.80 12.31
CA GLN A 563 45.37 -18.03 10.86
C GLN A 563 44.32 -17.15 10.17
N GLU A 564 43.10 -17.06 10.73
CA GLU A 564 42.05 -16.17 10.21
C GLU A 564 42.50 -14.71 10.30
N ILE A 565 43.06 -14.30 11.44
CA ILE A 565 43.57 -12.94 11.65
C ILE A 565 44.70 -12.62 10.65
N ALA A 566 45.64 -13.54 10.45
CA ALA A 566 46.73 -13.38 9.48
C ALA A 566 46.19 -13.29 8.04
N SER A 567 45.17 -14.08 7.69
CA SER A 567 44.49 -14.01 6.40
C SER A 567 43.85 -12.63 6.17
N VAL A 568 43.13 -12.11 7.17
CA VAL A 568 42.54 -10.76 7.09
C VAL A 568 43.62 -9.68 6.98
N LEU A 569 44.73 -9.77 7.72
CA LEU A 569 45.86 -8.84 7.61
C LEU A 569 46.53 -8.86 6.22
N SER A 570 46.40 -9.96 5.47
CA SER A 570 46.94 -10.08 4.11
C SER A 570 46.04 -9.47 3.02
N ARG A 571 44.81 -9.04 3.38
CA ARG A 571 43.85 -8.43 2.46
C ARG A 571 44.39 -7.13 1.87
N GLN A 572 44.03 -6.87 0.63
CA GLN A 572 44.46 -5.69 -0.12
C GLN A 572 43.25 -5.00 -0.73
N PHE A 573 42.88 -3.84 -0.18
CA PHE A 573 41.65 -3.14 -0.54
C PHE A 573 41.42 -3.00 -2.05
N ASP A 574 42.40 -2.50 -2.81
CA ASP A 574 42.21 -2.28 -4.26
C ASP A 574 42.04 -3.60 -5.04
N ARG A 575 42.81 -4.64 -4.69
CA ARG A 575 42.70 -5.96 -5.33
C ARG A 575 41.37 -6.63 -4.99
N ASP A 576 41.01 -6.64 -3.71
CA ASP A 576 39.79 -7.29 -3.23
C ASP A 576 38.54 -6.56 -3.71
N SER A 577 38.50 -5.23 -3.62
CA SER A 577 37.40 -4.43 -4.16
C SER A 577 37.21 -4.65 -5.66
N SER A 578 38.28 -4.67 -6.46
CA SER A 578 38.17 -4.95 -7.91
C SER A 578 37.54 -6.32 -8.17
N ARG A 579 37.97 -7.37 -7.46
CA ARG A 579 37.38 -8.72 -7.58
C ARG A 579 35.89 -8.74 -7.20
N ILE A 580 35.52 -8.06 -6.12
CA ILE A 580 34.12 -7.99 -5.65
C ILE A 580 33.25 -7.25 -6.67
N LEU A 581 33.73 -6.13 -7.21
CA LEU A 581 33.03 -5.37 -8.24
C LEU A 581 32.89 -6.16 -9.55
N ASP A 582 33.92 -6.93 -9.93
CA ASP A 582 33.87 -7.83 -11.08
C ASP A 582 32.82 -8.94 -10.90
N PHE A 583 32.69 -9.49 -9.69
CA PHE A 583 31.67 -10.49 -9.37
C PHE A 583 30.27 -9.94 -9.62
N TRP A 584 29.95 -8.77 -9.03
CA TRP A 584 28.63 -8.15 -9.19
C TRP A 584 28.37 -7.69 -10.63
N SER A 585 29.40 -7.19 -11.32
CA SER A 585 29.29 -6.77 -12.72
C SER A 585 28.98 -7.96 -13.64
N LYS A 586 29.64 -9.11 -13.45
CA LYS A 586 29.36 -10.35 -14.19
C LYS A 586 27.94 -10.83 -13.94
N LEU A 587 27.51 -10.84 -12.68
CA LEU A 587 26.15 -11.23 -12.31
C LEU A 587 25.10 -10.36 -13.00
N ALA A 588 25.30 -9.04 -13.06
CA ALA A 588 24.41 -8.12 -13.75
C ALA A 588 24.39 -8.35 -15.28
N ALA A 589 25.55 -8.60 -15.89
CA ALA A 589 25.69 -8.80 -17.34
C ALA A 589 24.95 -10.05 -17.86
N GLU A 590 24.71 -11.05 -17.00
CA GLU A 590 23.99 -12.28 -17.35
C GLU A 590 22.46 -12.13 -17.34
N THR A 591 21.94 -10.98 -16.88
CA THR A 591 20.49 -10.74 -16.73
C THR A 591 19.93 -9.84 -17.83
N THR A 592 18.62 -9.63 -17.80
CA THR A 592 17.96 -8.61 -18.61
C THR A 592 18.61 -7.24 -18.42
N GLU A 593 18.87 -6.54 -19.52
CA GLU A 593 19.38 -5.17 -19.51
C GLU A 593 18.28 -4.19 -19.92
N VAL A 594 18.23 -3.05 -19.23
CA VAL A 594 17.39 -1.90 -19.58
C VAL A 594 18.28 -0.66 -19.69
N GLU A 595 18.11 0.11 -20.76
CA GLU A 595 18.70 1.43 -20.93
C GLU A 595 17.62 2.44 -21.26
N THR A 596 17.65 3.54 -20.51
CA THR A 596 16.83 4.72 -20.68
C THR A 596 17.72 5.96 -20.73
N PRO A 597 17.22 7.09 -21.25
CA PRO A 597 17.86 8.39 -21.11
C PRO A 597 17.99 8.90 -19.66
N GLU A 598 17.45 8.18 -18.66
CA GLU A 598 17.51 8.51 -17.25
C GLU A 598 18.55 7.62 -16.52
N PRO A 599 19.77 8.11 -16.25
CA PRO A 599 20.82 7.29 -15.64
C PRO A 599 20.44 6.69 -14.29
N TRP A 600 19.64 7.41 -13.49
CA TRP A 600 19.15 6.90 -12.20
C TRP A 600 18.30 5.65 -12.34
N LEU A 601 17.45 5.56 -13.37
CA LEU A 601 16.67 4.34 -13.61
C LEU A 601 17.54 3.18 -14.06
N ASN A 602 18.57 3.45 -14.88
CA ASN A 602 19.50 2.42 -15.33
C ASN A 602 20.32 1.85 -14.16
N HIS A 603 20.83 2.73 -13.29
CA HIS A 603 21.58 2.33 -12.10
C HIS A 603 20.68 1.61 -11.09
N PHE A 604 19.49 2.15 -10.82
CA PHE A 604 18.52 1.53 -9.94
C PHE A 604 18.10 0.14 -10.45
N TYR A 605 17.79 -0.02 -11.74
CA TYR A 605 17.40 -1.31 -12.30
C TYR A 605 18.49 -2.38 -12.12
N ARG A 606 19.77 -2.01 -12.28
CA ARG A 606 20.91 -2.89 -12.00
C ARG A 606 21.06 -3.14 -10.51
N ALA A 607 20.76 -2.16 -9.68
CA ALA A 607 20.92 -2.25 -8.25
C ALA A 607 19.97 -3.24 -7.57
N VAL A 608 18.70 -3.22 -8.00
CA VAL A 608 17.66 -4.10 -7.45
C VAL A 608 18.01 -5.59 -7.61
N LEU A 609 18.80 -5.98 -8.63
CA LEU A 609 19.29 -7.36 -8.76
C LEU A 609 20.10 -7.80 -7.53
N TYR A 610 21.06 -6.99 -7.08
CA TYR A 610 21.85 -7.35 -5.90
C TYR A 610 21.04 -7.24 -4.62
N HIS A 611 20.08 -6.30 -4.52
CA HIS A 611 19.15 -6.25 -3.38
C HIS A 611 18.36 -7.56 -3.26
N ASN A 612 17.79 -8.05 -4.37
CA ASN A 612 17.05 -9.32 -4.42
C ASN A 612 17.95 -10.52 -4.06
N GLU A 613 19.15 -10.62 -4.62
CA GLU A 613 20.07 -11.73 -4.31
C GLU A 613 20.54 -11.73 -2.84
N ILE A 614 20.73 -10.57 -2.22
CA ILE A 614 21.03 -10.44 -0.77
C ILE A 614 19.83 -10.89 0.07
N ASN A 615 18.63 -10.45 -0.30
CA ASN A 615 17.41 -10.70 0.44
C ASN A 615 16.85 -12.13 0.27
N CYS A 616 17.22 -12.83 -0.81
CA CYS A 616 16.93 -14.25 -1.02
C CYS A 616 17.93 -15.16 -0.29
N THR A 617 17.82 -15.18 1.04
CA THR A 617 18.69 -15.94 1.97
C THR A 617 18.66 -17.44 1.66
N ARG A 618 19.82 -18.11 1.57
CA ARG A 618 19.92 -19.56 1.33
C ARG A 618 19.48 -20.37 2.54
N ASP A 619 19.05 -21.60 2.31
CA ASP A 619 18.93 -22.61 3.37
C ASP A 619 20.24 -23.42 3.49
N ILE A 620 20.64 -23.80 4.71
CA ILE A 620 21.86 -24.59 4.96
C ILE A 620 21.69 -26.07 4.57
N ALA A 621 20.48 -26.61 4.72
CA ALA A 621 20.20 -28.04 4.62
C ALA A 621 19.55 -28.45 3.29
N ALA A 622 18.98 -27.49 2.55
CA ALA A 622 18.25 -27.77 1.32
C ALA A 622 18.56 -26.73 0.23
N PRO A 623 18.44 -27.08 -1.06
CA PRO A 623 18.63 -26.15 -2.17
C PRO A 623 17.40 -25.25 -2.37
N ARG A 624 16.94 -24.58 -1.31
CA ARG A 624 15.86 -23.58 -1.32
C ARG A 624 16.36 -22.24 -0.79
N ARG A 625 15.58 -21.19 -1.02
CA ARG A 625 15.87 -19.84 -0.55
C ARG A 625 14.65 -19.19 0.09
N TYR A 626 14.89 -18.35 1.08
CA TYR A 626 13.91 -17.54 1.78
C TYR A 626 13.97 -16.11 1.22
N ALA A 627 12.99 -15.74 0.39
CA ALA A 627 12.87 -14.38 -0.16
C ALA A 627 12.37 -13.41 0.92
N ARG A 628 13.27 -12.86 1.73
CA ARG A 628 12.93 -11.90 2.79
C ARG A 628 12.70 -10.52 2.20
N VAL A 629 11.67 -9.79 2.64
CA VAL A 629 11.30 -8.52 1.98
C VAL A 629 12.12 -7.32 2.45
N GLY A 630 12.88 -7.49 3.53
CA GLY A 630 13.81 -6.53 4.10
C GLY A 630 15.08 -7.24 4.57
N SER A 631 16.22 -6.57 4.52
CA SER A 631 17.50 -7.23 4.72
C SER A 631 17.76 -7.60 6.19
N LEU A 632 17.37 -6.72 7.13
CA LEU A 632 17.79 -6.83 8.52
C LEU A 632 16.71 -7.47 9.42
N ARG A 633 15.47 -6.96 9.38
CA ARG A 633 14.42 -7.26 10.37
C ARG A 633 13.22 -7.98 9.78
N TYR A 634 12.98 -7.88 8.50
CA TYR A 634 11.82 -8.52 7.86
C TYR A 634 12.12 -9.96 7.39
N GLY A 635 11.09 -10.79 7.44
CA GLY A 635 11.11 -12.18 7.00
C GLY A 635 10.45 -12.37 5.65
N VAL A 636 9.93 -13.58 5.41
CA VAL A 636 9.16 -13.94 4.22
C VAL A 636 7.72 -13.52 4.43
N PHE A 637 7.27 -12.48 3.73
CA PHE A 637 5.85 -12.11 3.64
C PHE A 637 5.36 -12.60 2.27
N PRO A 638 4.70 -13.77 2.16
CA PRO A 638 4.58 -14.47 0.88
C PRO A 638 4.06 -13.64 -0.30
N ASN A 639 3.12 -12.73 -0.09
CA ASN A 639 2.62 -11.87 -1.18
C ASN A 639 3.70 -10.92 -1.71
N GLU A 640 4.52 -10.36 -0.84
CA GLU A 640 5.61 -9.46 -1.17
C GLU A 640 6.84 -10.21 -1.67
N SER A 641 7.16 -11.33 -1.03
CA SER A 641 8.23 -12.23 -1.43
C SER A 641 8.05 -12.68 -2.88
N VAL A 642 6.81 -12.95 -3.31
CA VAL A 642 6.51 -13.33 -4.70
C VAL A 642 6.78 -12.20 -5.68
N MET A 643 6.64 -10.92 -5.31
CA MET A 643 6.99 -9.78 -6.17
C MET A 643 8.49 -9.82 -6.52
N MET A 644 9.34 -10.13 -5.55
CA MET A 644 10.79 -10.30 -5.76
C MET A 644 11.10 -11.53 -6.62
N ILE A 645 10.40 -12.65 -6.37
CA ILE A 645 10.59 -13.90 -7.12
C ILE A 645 10.23 -13.71 -8.59
N MET A 646 9.13 -13.03 -8.89
CA MET A 646 8.72 -12.73 -10.26
C MET A 646 9.70 -11.76 -10.95
N ASP A 647 10.28 -10.79 -10.23
CA ASP A 647 11.33 -9.92 -10.77
C ASP A 647 12.60 -10.71 -11.12
N LEU A 648 13.00 -11.68 -10.28
CA LEU A 648 14.10 -12.61 -10.59
C LEU A 648 13.82 -13.40 -11.88
N ASP A 649 12.62 -13.95 -12.04
CA ASP A 649 12.22 -14.64 -13.27
C ASP A 649 12.27 -13.71 -14.50
N ARG A 650 11.74 -12.50 -14.38
CA ARG A 650 11.75 -11.48 -15.45
C ARG A 650 13.13 -10.93 -15.78
N ARG A 651 14.15 -11.27 -14.99
CA ARG A 651 15.56 -10.98 -15.25
C ARG A 651 16.33 -12.16 -15.83
N GLY A 652 15.72 -13.36 -15.87
CA GLY A 652 16.37 -14.60 -16.31
C GLY A 652 17.00 -15.41 -15.17
N ARG A 653 16.80 -15.03 -13.90
CA ARG A 653 17.29 -15.74 -12.71
C ARG A 653 16.32 -16.86 -12.29
N HIS A 654 15.90 -17.67 -13.26
CA HIS A 654 14.86 -18.69 -13.10
C HIS A 654 15.17 -19.70 -12.00
N GLU A 655 16.43 -20.09 -11.85
CA GLU A 655 16.84 -21.04 -10.81
C GLU A 655 16.72 -20.43 -9.40
N THR A 656 17.13 -19.17 -9.21
CA THR A 656 16.94 -18.48 -7.91
C THR A 656 15.44 -18.34 -7.60
N ALA A 657 14.63 -17.97 -8.59
CA ALA A 657 13.18 -17.88 -8.44
C ALA A 657 12.55 -19.23 -8.05
N ARG A 658 12.94 -20.31 -8.75
CA ARG A 658 12.52 -21.69 -8.46
C ARG A 658 12.88 -22.12 -7.03
N GLN A 659 14.10 -21.82 -6.57
CA GLN A 659 14.55 -22.11 -5.20
C GLN A 659 13.74 -21.36 -4.14
N CYS A 660 13.30 -20.13 -4.43
CA CYS A 660 12.41 -19.38 -3.54
C CYS A 660 10.99 -19.95 -3.53
N LEU A 661 10.42 -20.30 -4.68
CA LEU A 661 9.10 -20.94 -4.78
C LEU A 661 9.07 -22.31 -4.09
N GLN A 662 10.19 -23.04 -4.14
CA GLN A 662 10.34 -24.34 -3.46
C GLN A 662 10.06 -24.22 -1.96
N THR A 663 10.39 -23.10 -1.31
CA THR A 663 10.09 -22.85 0.10
C THR A 663 8.58 -22.95 0.37
N PHE A 664 7.73 -22.34 -0.46
CA PHE A 664 6.28 -22.41 -0.28
C PHE A 664 5.72 -23.79 -0.58
N LEU A 665 6.34 -24.53 -1.52
CA LEU A 665 5.97 -25.92 -1.76
C LEU A 665 6.33 -26.78 -0.54
N ASP A 666 7.56 -26.73 -0.06
CA ASP A 666 8.07 -27.54 1.06
C ASP A 666 7.27 -27.33 2.34
N PHE A 667 6.89 -26.09 2.64
CA PHE A 667 6.19 -25.71 3.87
C PHE A 667 4.68 -25.44 3.66
N GLN A 668 4.09 -25.95 2.56
CA GLN A 668 2.66 -25.79 2.31
C GLN A 668 1.84 -26.36 3.48
N GLY A 669 0.96 -25.54 4.03
CA GLY A 669 0.02 -25.89 5.11
C GLY A 669 0.62 -26.04 6.50
N THR A 670 1.86 -25.61 6.74
CA THR A 670 2.49 -25.70 8.07
C THR A 670 2.10 -24.58 9.03
N VAL A 671 1.55 -23.46 8.52
CA VAL A 671 1.19 -22.28 9.31
C VAL A 671 -0.21 -21.79 8.92
N PRO A 672 -1.10 -21.51 9.89
CA PRO A 672 -2.43 -20.97 9.62
C PRO A 672 -2.42 -19.47 9.32
N LEU A 673 -3.36 -19.02 8.48
CA LEU A 673 -3.67 -17.60 8.32
C LEU A 673 -4.52 -17.09 9.49
N PRO A 674 -4.37 -15.83 9.93
CA PRO A 674 -5.23 -15.23 10.93
C PRO A 674 -6.64 -14.99 10.38
N GLY A 675 -7.63 -15.60 11.03
CA GLY A 675 -9.03 -15.51 10.63
C GLY A 675 -9.83 -16.71 11.12
N ASN A 676 -11.04 -16.84 10.60
CA ASN A 676 -11.95 -17.94 10.91
C ASN A 676 -11.80 -19.12 9.93
N PHE A 677 -10.60 -19.32 9.38
CA PHE A 677 -10.27 -20.46 8.53
C PHE A 677 -10.25 -21.75 9.33
N GLN A 678 -10.70 -22.85 8.73
CA GLN A 678 -10.88 -24.14 9.38
C GLN A 678 -9.69 -25.10 9.16
N SER A 679 -8.91 -24.90 8.09
CA SER A 679 -7.80 -25.78 7.74
C SER A 679 -6.61 -25.04 7.16
N THR A 680 -5.42 -25.62 7.32
CA THR A 680 -4.19 -25.19 6.64
C THR A 680 -3.86 -26.06 5.43
N GLU A 681 -4.60 -27.13 5.15
CA GLU A 681 -4.27 -28.07 4.08
C GLU A 681 -4.27 -27.40 2.70
N GLY A 682 -3.10 -27.29 2.06
CA GLY A 682 -2.95 -26.62 0.76
C GLY A 682 -2.62 -25.13 0.86
N LEU A 683 -2.62 -24.55 2.05
CA LEU A 683 -2.35 -23.13 2.26
C LEU A 683 -0.88 -22.77 1.98
N PHE A 684 -0.67 -21.71 1.20
CA PHE A 684 0.64 -21.12 0.96
C PHE A 684 0.88 -19.94 1.90
N TYR A 685 1.47 -20.23 3.06
CA TYR A 685 1.92 -19.22 4.01
C TYR A 685 3.23 -19.62 4.70
N GLY A 686 3.38 -20.88 5.09
CA GLY A 686 4.57 -21.37 5.79
C GLY A 686 5.88 -21.19 5.01
N ALA A 687 6.95 -20.85 5.72
CA ALA A 687 8.30 -20.68 5.20
C ALA A 687 9.37 -21.10 6.25
N GLY A 688 9.13 -22.20 6.97
CA GLY A 688 10.13 -22.79 7.86
C GLY A 688 10.53 -21.94 9.07
N GLY A 689 9.64 -21.07 9.57
CA GLY A 689 9.90 -20.11 10.65
C GLY A 689 10.28 -18.70 10.16
N TYR A 690 10.54 -18.55 8.86
CA TYR A 690 10.80 -17.25 8.24
C TYR A 690 9.51 -16.51 7.89
N GLU A 691 8.36 -17.19 7.84
CA GLU A 691 7.08 -16.56 7.55
C GLU A 691 6.81 -15.38 8.49
N SER A 692 6.32 -14.29 7.93
CA SER A 692 6.06 -13.04 8.62
C SER A 692 4.82 -12.39 8.04
N GLY A 693 4.18 -11.54 8.85
CA GLY A 693 2.90 -10.95 8.52
C GLY A 693 1.76 -11.93 8.78
N GLY A 694 0.53 -11.44 8.65
CA GLY A 694 -0.69 -12.24 8.77
C GLY A 694 -1.66 -11.86 7.65
N TYR A 695 -1.13 -11.70 6.44
CA TYR A 695 -1.88 -11.05 5.36
C TYR A 695 -2.63 -12.13 4.59
N ASN A 696 -3.96 -12.08 4.58
CA ASN A 696 -4.74 -13.15 3.95
C ASN A 696 -4.60 -13.18 2.42
N LYS A 697 -4.07 -12.11 1.81
CA LYS A 697 -3.64 -12.06 0.40
C LYS A 697 -2.41 -12.94 0.08
N HIS A 698 -1.69 -13.47 1.07
CA HIS A 698 -0.53 -14.35 0.85
C HIS A 698 -0.85 -15.49 -0.12
N HIS A 699 -1.97 -16.18 0.09
CA HIS A 699 -2.30 -17.37 -0.68
C HIS A 699 -2.52 -17.07 -2.17
N GLY A 700 -3.35 -16.06 -2.48
CA GLY A 700 -3.64 -15.66 -3.87
C GLY A 700 -2.40 -15.22 -4.65
N TYR A 701 -1.54 -14.40 -4.03
CA TYR A 701 -0.28 -13.98 -4.66
C TYR A 701 0.66 -15.15 -4.93
N VAL A 702 0.83 -16.09 -4.00
CA VAL A 702 1.69 -17.27 -4.24
C VAL A 702 1.13 -18.14 -5.36
N MET A 703 -0.20 -18.34 -5.42
CA MET A 703 -0.83 -19.06 -6.54
C MET A 703 -0.53 -18.39 -7.88
N PHE A 704 -0.62 -17.06 -7.95
CA PHE A 704 -0.24 -16.32 -9.16
C PHE A 704 1.25 -16.45 -9.48
N GLY A 705 2.14 -16.28 -8.51
CA GLY A 705 3.59 -16.41 -8.72
C GLY A 705 4.01 -17.78 -9.26
N MET A 706 3.34 -18.85 -8.80
CA MET A 706 3.54 -20.21 -9.35
C MET A 706 3.09 -20.31 -10.81
N ALA A 707 1.97 -19.68 -11.16
CA ALA A 707 1.49 -19.61 -12.54
C ALA A 707 2.44 -18.77 -13.41
N ASP A 708 2.87 -17.60 -12.96
CA ASP A 708 3.80 -16.71 -13.67
C ASP A 708 5.14 -17.42 -13.97
N HIS A 709 5.67 -18.16 -12.99
CA HIS A 709 6.88 -18.98 -13.17
C HIS A 709 6.71 -20.02 -14.27
N TRP A 710 5.55 -20.71 -14.32
CA TRP A 710 5.23 -21.63 -15.42
C TRP A 710 5.23 -20.91 -16.77
N TRP A 711 4.55 -19.77 -16.88
CA TRP A 711 4.43 -19.05 -18.15
C TRP A 711 5.79 -18.55 -18.67
N ILE A 712 6.65 -18.05 -17.78
CA ILE A 712 7.99 -17.56 -18.13
C ILE A 712 8.93 -18.72 -18.50
N THR A 713 9.00 -19.77 -17.69
CA THR A 713 10.01 -20.83 -17.85
C THR A 713 9.56 -21.95 -18.78
N ARG A 714 8.26 -22.26 -18.80
CA ARG A 714 7.65 -23.45 -19.40
C ARG A 714 8.35 -24.74 -18.97
N ASP A 715 8.85 -24.79 -17.74
CA ASP A 715 9.54 -25.95 -17.18
C ASP A 715 8.52 -27.04 -16.81
N ARG A 716 8.38 -28.02 -17.71
CA ARG A 716 7.48 -29.16 -17.53
C ARG A 716 7.92 -30.08 -16.38
N GLN A 717 9.22 -30.16 -16.10
CA GLN A 717 9.72 -31.02 -15.03
C GLN A 717 9.37 -30.42 -13.67
N TRP A 718 9.60 -29.13 -13.50
CA TRP A 718 9.17 -28.41 -12.29
C TRP A 718 7.65 -28.48 -12.12
N MET A 719 6.88 -28.20 -13.17
CA MET A 719 5.41 -28.22 -13.09
C MET A 719 4.87 -29.60 -12.71
N ALA A 720 5.45 -30.68 -13.25
CA ALA A 720 5.07 -32.05 -12.87
C ALA A 720 5.27 -32.33 -11.38
N GLN A 721 6.34 -31.80 -10.77
CA GLN A 721 6.63 -31.97 -9.35
C GLN A 721 5.75 -31.08 -8.47
N ALA A 722 5.47 -29.84 -8.91
CA ALA A 722 4.69 -28.87 -8.16
C ALA A 722 3.18 -29.16 -8.20
N ALA A 723 2.66 -29.68 -9.33
CA ALA A 723 1.22 -29.81 -9.61
C ALA A 723 0.38 -30.40 -8.46
N PRO A 724 0.79 -31.49 -7.76
CA PRO A 724 -0.01 -32.01 -6.65
C PRO A 724 -0.25 -31.00 -5.53
N LYS A 725 0.73 -30.13 -5.24
CA LYS A 725 0.61 -29.06 -4.23
C LYS A 725 -0.16 -27.86 -4.78
N LEU A 726 -0.04 -27.56 -6.08
CA LEU A 726 -0.81 -26.51 -6.75
C LEU A 726 -2.32 -26.81 -6.77
N VAL A 727 -2.70 -28.08 -7.00
CA VAL A 727 -4.10 -28.53 -6.90
C VAL A 727 -4.62 -28.37 -5.47
N LYS A 728 -3.84 -28.79 -4.47
CA LYS A 728 -4.22 -28.61 -3.05
C LYS A 728 -4.43 -27.16 -2.66
N ALA A 729 -3.65 -26.24 -3.23
CA ALA A 729 -3.87 -24.80 -3.02
C ALA A 729 -5.24 -24.35 -3.55
N CYS A 730 -5.61 -24.78 -4.74
CA CYS A 730 -6.94 -24.51 -5.28
C CYS A 730 -8.06 -25.11 -4.41
N ASP A 731 -7.86 -26.36 -3.96
CA ASP A 731 -8.84 -27.05 -3.10
C ASP A 731 -8.97 -26.41 -1.70
N TRP A 732 -7.94 -25.72 -1.21
CA TRP A 732 -8.05 -24.90 0.00
C TRP A 732 -9.10 -23.81 -0.15
N VAL A 733 -9.06 -23.04 -1.25
CA VAL A 733 -10.06 -21.99 -1.53
C VAL A 733 -11.47 -22.58 -1.63
N ILE A 734 -11.63 -23.67 -2.37
CA ILE A 734 -12.91 -24.37 -2.55
C ILE A 734 -13.49 -24.83 -1.21
N ARG A 735 -12.65 -25.34 -0.31
CA ARG A 735 -13.08 -25.85 0.98
C ARG A 735 -13.43 -24.72 1.95
N GLU A 736 -12.56 -23.73 2.10
CA GLU A 736 -12.74 -22.65 3.08
C GLU A 736 -13.97 -21.79 2.77
N ARG A 737 -14.23 -21.49 1.49
CA ARG A 737 -15.39 -20.68 1.09
C ARG A 737 -16.74 -21.33 1.41
N ARG A 738 -16.81 -22.65 1.65
CA ARG A 738 -18.06 -23.33 2.05
C ARG A 738 -18.61 -22.81 3.38
N ALA A 739 -17.75 -22.24 4.23
CA ALA A 739 -18.16 -21.62 5.49
C ALA A 739 -19.18 -20.47 5.28
N THR A 740 -19.07 -19.73 4.18
CA THR A 740 -19.97 -18.61 3.87
C THR A 740 -21.11 -19.00 2.92
N MET A 741 -21.08 -20.20 2.33
CA MET A 741 -22.11 -20.68 1.41
C MET A 741 -23.37 -21.19 2.14
N GLN A 742 -23.82 -20.46 3.15
CA GLN A 742 -25.04 -20.72 3.92
C GLN A 742 -26.16 -19.79 3.44
N LEU A 743 -27.38 -20.30 3.34
CA LEU A 743 -28.54 -19.48 2.98
C LEU A 743 -29.10 -18.80 4.23
N ASN A 744 -29.67 -17.61 4.04
CA ASN A 744 -30.50 -16.96 5.04
C ASN A 744 -31.76 -17.80 5.33
N PRO A 745 -32.45 -17.60 6.47
CA PRO A 745 -33.68 -18.32 6.79
C PRO A 745 -34.79 -18.22 5.74
N ASP A 746 -34.79 -17.15 4.93
CA ASP A 746 -35.73 -16.93 3.84
C ASP A 746 -35.28 -17.59 2.50
N GLY A 747 -34.20 -18.35 2.51
CA GLY A 747 -33.64 -19.03 1.34
C GLY A 747 -32.76 -18.14 0.45
N THR A 748 -32.59 -16.86 0.77
CA THR A 748 -31.73 -15.96 -0.01
C THR A 748 -30.26 -16.18 0.32
N ARG A 749 -29.37 -15.80 -0.62
CA ARG A 749 -27.92 -15.80 -0.37
C ARG A 749 -27.55 -14.54 0.42
N PRO A 750 -26.84 -14.63 1.56
CA PRO A 750 -26.27 -13.47 2.23
C PRO A 750 -25.23 -12.77 1.34
N ILE A 751 -24.81 -11.56 1.72
CA ILE A 751 -23.90 -10.76 0.88
C ILE A 751 -22.52 -11.42 0.77
N GLU A 752 -22.06 -12.08 1.83
CA GLU A 752 -20.81 -12.82 1.93
C GLU A 752 -20.85 -14.22 1.31
N TYR A 753 -21.99 -14.68 0.80
CA TYR A 753 -22.10 -16.02 0.21
C TYR A 753 -21.01 -16.26 -0.84
N GLY A 754 -20.18 -17.26 -0.59
CA GLY A 754 -19.10 -17.69 -1.47
C GLY A 754 -17.76 -16.98 -1.26
N PHE A 755 -17.65 -16.04 -0.32
CA PHE A 755 -16.38 -15.42 0.08
C PHE A 755 -15.56 -16.37 0.95
N LEU A 756 -14.25 -16.12 1.03
CA LEU A 756 -13.44 -16.71 2.10
C LEU A 756 -13.93 -16.26 3.49
N PRO A 757 -13.70 -17.07 4.54
CA PRO A 757 -13.95 -16.66 5.92
C PRO A 757 -13.32 -15.30 6.27
N SER A 758 -13.93 -14.57 7.20
CA SER A 758 -13.38 -13.32 7.70
C SER A 758 -12.00 -13.53 8.35
N GLY A 759 -11.07 -12.62 8.09
CA GLY A 759 -9.74 -12.66 8.70
C GLY A 759 -8.98 -11.35 8.50
N GLY A 760 -7.68 -11.34 8.84
CA GLY A 760 -6.83 -10.16 8.68
C GLY A 760 -6.73 -9.67 7.23
N LEU A 761 -6.43 -8.38 7.05
CA LEU A 761 -6.18 -7.78 5.73
C LEU A 761 -4.68 -7.79 5.42
N GLU A 762 -3.93 -7.12 6.29
CA GLU A 762 -2.52 -6.80 6.16
C GLU A 762 -1.94 -6.68 7.59
N ASP A 763 -1.20 -5.63 7.94
CA ASP A 763 -0.79 -5.27 9.30
C ASP A 763 -1.99 -5.02 10.21
N VAL A 764 -3.14 -4.75 9.59
CA VAL A 764 -4.44 -4.68 10.23
C VAL A 764 -4.99 -6.09 10.47
N GLN A 765 -5.20 -6.41 11.75
CA GLN A 765 -5.65 -7.71 12.23
C GLN A 765 -7.12 -7.71 12.70
N ASP A 766 -7.93 -6.85 12.10
CA ASP A 766 -9.40 -6.84 12.27
C ASP A 766 -10.01 -7.82 11.26
N TYR A 767 -10.92 -8.67 11.72
CA TYR A 767 -11.43 -9.78 10.89
C TYR A 767 -12.70 -9.41 10.15
N TRP A 768 -12.55 -9.16 8.84
CA TRP A 768 -13.66 -8.82 7.94
C TRP A 768 -13.60 -9.61 6.62
N TYR A 769 -14.69 -9.54 5.86
CA TYR A 769 -14.75 -10.02 4.48
C TYR A 769 -14.16 -8.96 3.54
N TRP A 770 -12.84 -8.94 3.47
CA TRP A 770 -12.09 -7.92 2.75
C TRP A 770 -12.17 -8.07 1.23
N LEU A 771 -12.32 -6.92 0.54
CA LEU A 771 -12.31 -6.84 -0.91
C LEU A 771 -10.97 -7.33 -1.47
N ALA A 772 -9.84 -6.74 -1.05
CA ALA A 772 -8.53 -7.04 -1.62
C ALA A 772 -8.16 -8.54 -1.51
N THR A 773 -8.38 -9.15 -0.34
CA THR A 773 -8.12 -10.57 -0.10
C THR A 773 -8.88 -11.48 -1.07
N ASN A 774 -10.18 -11.26 -1.22
CA ASN A 774 -11.03 -12.13 -2.05
C ASN A 774 -10.74 -11.91 -3.55
N VAL A 775 -10.55 -10.66 -3.97
CA VAL A 775 -10.20 -10.31 -5.35
C VAL A 775 -8.86 -10.91 -5.74
N ASN A 776 -7.84 -10.76 -4.91
CA ASN A 776 -6.51 -11.32 -5.16
C ASN A 776 -6.52 -12.86 -5.17
N THR A 777 -7.27 -13.50 -4.26
CA THR A 777 -7.38 -14.96 -4.26
C THR A 777 -8.08 -15.48 -5.51
N ALA A 778 -9.15 -14.81 -5.99
CA ALA A 778 -9.81 -15.19 -7.23
C ALA A 778 -8.88 -15.07 -8.45
N TRP A 779 -8.03 -14.05 -8.48
CA TRP A 779 -7.01 -13.86 -9.50
C TRP A 779 -5.96 -14.98 -9.49
N GLY A 780 -5.34 -15.25 -8.35
CA GLY A 780 -4.38 -16.34 -8.20
C GLY A 780 -4.96 -17.71 -8.52
N PHE A 781 -6.20 -17.97 -8.10
CA PHE A 781 -6.90 -19.23 -8.38
C PHE A 781 -7.19 -19.40 -9.88
N THR A 782 -7.63 -18.34 -10.55
CA THR A 782 -7.84 -18.37 -12.02
C THR A 782 -6.53 -18.64 -12.74
N ALA A 783 -5.49 -17.85 -12.47
CA ALA A 783 -4.19 -17.96 -13.14
C ALA A 783 -3.54 -19.34 -12.94
N LEU A 784 -3.61 -19.90 -11.72
CA LEU A 784 -3.06 -21.22 -11.43
C LEU A 784 -3.85 -22.34 -12.13
N SER A 785 -5.18 -22.21 -12.21
CA SER A 785 -6.02 -23.16 -12.93
C SER A 785 -5.75 -23.13 -14.43
N GLU A 786 -5.50 -21.96 -15.01
CA GLU A 786 -5.11 -21.79 -16.42
C GLU A 786 -3.73 -22.38 -16.70
N ALA A 787 -2.74 -22.16 -15.83
CA ALA A 787 -1.42 -22.77 -15.95
C ALA A 787 -1.49 -24.31 -15.88
N LEU A 788 -2.31 -24.86 -14.98
CA LEU A 788 -2.57 -26.30 -14.90
C LEU A 788 -3.29 -26.83 -16.16
N ALA A 789 -4.18 -26.04 -16.76
CA ALA A 789 -4.85 -26.38 -18.01
C ALA A 789 -3.88 -26.40 -19.19
N ASP A 790 -3.03 -25.38 -19.33
CA ASP A 790 -1.99 -25.29 -20.37
C ASP A 790 -0.96 -26.43 -20.23
N TYR A 791 -0.61 -26.80 -18.99
CA TYR A 791 0.21 -27.99 -18.75
C TYR A 791 -0.51 -29.30 -19.15
N GLY A 792 -1.85 -29.36 -19.09
CA GLY A 792 -2.65 -30.54 -19.40
C GLY A 792 -2.99 -31.39 -18.17
N HIS A 793 -3.11 -30.79 -16.99
CA HIS A 793 -3.46 -31.51 -15.75
C HIS A 793 -4.93 -31.98 -15.75
N PRO A 794 -5.24 -33.23 -15.34
CA PRO A 794 -6.62 -33.77 -15.37
C PRO A 794 -7.66 -32.97 -14.57
N GLU A 795 -7.26 -32.39 -13.43
CA GLU A 795 -8.15 -31.60 -12.58
C GLU A 795 -8.48 -30.21 -13.12
N ALA A 796 -7.77 -29.74 -14.17
CA ALA A 796 -7.85 -28.35 -14.62
C ALA A 796 -9.28 -27.92 -14.98
N ALA A 797 -10.05 -28.78 -15.65
CA ALA A 797 -11.43 -28.47 -16.04
C ALA A 797 -12.35 -28.27 -14.82
N ARG A 798 -12.14 -29.01 -13.72
CA ARG A 798 -12.88 -28.80 -12.47
C ARG A 798 -12.46 -27.48 -11.82
N LEU A 799 -11.15 -27.25 -11.71
CA LEU A 799 -10.60 -26.06 -11.06
C LEU A 799 -10.99 -24.76 -11.77
N LEU A 800 -11.00 -24.73 -13.11
CA LEU A 800 -11.48 -23.58 -13.89
C LEU A 800 -12.95 -23.26 -13.60
N ARG A 801 -13.83 -24.28 -13.46
CA ARG A 801 -15.24 -24.05 -13.11
C ARG A 801 -15.40 -23.50 -11.70
N GLU A 802 -14.64 -24.02 -10.74
CA GLU A 802 -14.66 -23.54 -9.35
C GLU A 802 -14.11 -22.12 -9.23
N ALA A 803 -13.03 -21.79 -9.94
CA ALA A 803 -12.47 -20.45 -10.02
C ALA A 803 -13.49 -19.45 -10.61
N ALA A 804 -14.19 -19.83 -11.68
CA ALA A 804 -15.25 -19.02 -12.27
C ALA A 804 -16.42 -18.78 -11.28
N ALA A 805 -16.89 -19.84 -10.61
CA ALA A 805 -17.95 -19.73 -9.61
C ALA A 805 -17.56 -18.84 -8.42
N TYR A 806 -16.31 -18.94 -7.96
CA TYR A 806 -15.80 -18.08 -6.90
C TYR A 806 -15.75 -16.61 -7.33
N ARG A 807 -15.28 -16.34 -8.55
CA ARG A 807 -15.25 -15.00 -9.15
C ARG A 807 -16.65 -14.38 -9.24
N GLU A 808 -17.65 -15.16 -9.67
CA GLU A 808 -19.05 -14.71 -9.77
C GLU A 808 -19.65 -14.36 -8.39
N ASP A 809 -19.44 -15.21 -7.39
CA ASP A 809 -19.95 -14.96 -6.04
C ASP A 809 -19.32 -13.71 -5.41
N ILE A 810 -18.01 -13.49 -5.63
CA ILE A 810 -17.32 -12.26 -5.17
C ILE A 810 -17.92 -11.03 -5.84
N LEU A 811 -18.05 -11.04 -7.17
CA LEU A 811 -18.58 -9.90 -7.91
C LEU A 811 -20.01 -9.55 -7.47
N ARG A 812 -20.86 -10.56 -7.22
CA ARG A 812 -22.21 -10.37 -6.67
C ARG A 812 -22.17 -9.65 -5.32
N GLY A 813 -21.37 -10.13 -4.37
CA GLY A 813 -21.26 -9.54 -3.03
C GLY A 813 -20.74 -8.11 -3.07
N LEU A 814 -19.69 -7.84 -3.85
CA LEU A 814 -19.11 -6.50 -4.01
C LEU A 814 -20.05 -5.53 -4.74
N THR A 815 -20.84 -6.02 -5.70
CA THR A 815 -21.87 -5.23 -6.37
C THR A 815 -22.94 -4.76 -5.38
N GLU A 816 -23.43 -5.67 -4.54
CA GLU A 816 -24.40 -5.31 -3.49
C GLU A 816 -23.77 -4.36 -2.45
N ALA A 817 -22.49 -4.54 -2.09
CA ALA A 817 -21.78 -3.64 -1.17
C ALA A 817 -21.69 -2.22 -1.75
N ARG A 818 -21.32 -2.08 -3.04
CA ARG A 818 -21.33 -0.80 -3.76
C ARG A 818 -22.72 -0.15 -3.79
N ILE A 819 -23.78 -0.93 -4.02
CA ILE A 819 -25.16 -0.41 -4.03
C ILE A 819 -25.53 0.17 -2.67
N ARG A 820 -25.09 -0.46 -1.56
CA ARG A 820 -25.37 -0.04 -0.18
C ARG A 820 -24.50 1.13 0.29
N ALA A 821 -23.33 1.30 -0.29
CA ALA A 821 -22.43 2.41 0.02
C ALA A 821 -22.95 3.72 -0.61
N PRO A 822 -22.96 4.85 0.13
CA PRO A 822 -23.37 6.12 -0.43
C PRO A 822 -22.33 6.59 -1.46
N VAL A 823 -22.81 7.25 -2.50
CA VAL A 823 -21.95 7.93 -3.49
C VAL A 823 -21.04 8.96 -2.81
N VAL A 824 -19.86 9.16 -3.40
CA VAL A 824 -18.84 10.07 -2.89
C VAL A 824 -18.70 11.29 -3.81
N ARG A 825 -18.55 12.47 -3.20
CA ARG A 825 -18.37 13.73 -3.90
C ARG A 825 -16.99 13.81 -4.54
N LEU A 826 -16.91 14.34 -5.75
CA LEU A 826 -15.68 14.65 -6.46
C LEU A 826 -15.38 16.15 -6.45
N ARG A 827 -14.18 16.55 -6.89
CA ARG A 827 -13.72 17.95 -6.89
C ARG A 827 -14.42 18.81 -7.94
N ASP A 828 -15.07 18.20 -8.93
CA ASP A 828 -15.91 18.88 -9.91
C ASP A 828 -17.36 19.09 -9.43
N GLY A 829 -17.69 18.70 -8.20
CA GLY A 829 -19.01 18.85 -7.60
C GLY A 829 -20.00 17.72 -7.97
N THR A 830 -19.61 16.80 -8.85
CA THR A 830 -20.39 15.58 -9.12
C THR A 830 -20.15 14.52 -8.04
N TYR A 831 -20.93 13.44 -8.10
CA TYR A 831 -20.83 12.30 -7.21
C TYR A 831 -20.72 11.00 -8.01
N VAL A 832 -19.94 10.03 -7.51
CA VAL A 832 -19.80 8.70 -8.11
C VAL A 832 -20.03 7.59 -7.08
N PRO A 833 -20.56 6.43 -7.50
CA PRO A 833 -20.60 5.25 -6.63
C PRO A 833 -19.20 4.79 -6.21
N LYS A 834 -19.06 4.33 -4.97
CA LYS A 834 -17.82 3.74 -4.44
C LYS A 834 -17.98 2.25 -4.13
N TYR A 835 -16.87 1.53 -4.18
CA TYR A 835 -16.77 0.19 -3.59
C TYR A 835 -16.13 0.31 -2.19
N PRO A 836 -16.76 -0.21 -1.12
CA PRO A 836 -16.19 -0.21 0.22
C PRO A 836 -15.06 -1.24 0.36
N SER A 837 -14.23 -1.08 1.40
CA SER A 837 -13.03 -1.92 1.62
C SER A 837 -13.41 -3.32 2.13
N HIS A 838 -14.58 -3.46 2.77
CA HIS A 838 -15.18 -4.75 3.14
C HIS A 838 -16.70 -4.76 2.93
N LEU A 839 -17.29 -5.97 2.84
CA LEU A 839 -18.66 -6.16 2.34
C LEU A 839 -19.78 -5.42 3.07
N HIS A 840 -19.68 -5.29 4.39
CA HIS A 840 -20.76 -4.73 5.20
C HIS A 840 -20.57 -3.24 5.52
N GLU A 841 -19.42 -2.68 5.17
CA GLU A 841 -19.15 -1.25 5.30
C GLU A 841 -19.98 -0.48 4.29
N ARG A 842 -20.59 0.61 4.75
CA ARG A 842 -21.25 1.56 3.86
C ARG A 842 -20.36 2.78 3.61
N GLY A 843 -19.71 3.30 4.66
CA GLY A 843 -18.83 4.45 4.58
C GLY A 843 -17.43 4.15 4.04
N ARG A 844 -16.44 4.94 4.45
CA ARG A 844 -15.02 4.64 4.26
C ARG A 844 -14.45 4.00 5.52
N SER A 845 -13.50 3.10 5.33
CA SER A 845 -12.78 2.48 6.42
C SER A 845 -11.76 3.42 7.04
N LEU A 846 -11.23 3.04 8.20
CA LEU A 846 -10.21 3.84 8.88
C LEU A 846 -8.83 3.63 8.25
N GLY A 847 -8.19 4.75 7.85
CA GLY A 847 -6.78 4.80 7.51
C GLY A 847 -6.42 4.32 6.09
N TRP A 848 -5.27 4.79 5.61
CA TRP A 848 -4.81 4.62 4.24
C TRP A 848 -4.54 3.18 3.82
N ILE A 849 -4.20 2.27 4.75
CA ILE A 849 -3.96 0.84 4.46
C ILE A 849 -5.24 0.20 3.90
N ARG A 850 -6.39 0.44 4.52
CA ARG A 850 -7.67 -0.17 4.11
C ARG A 850 -8.22 0.46 2.83
N GLU A 851 -8.16 1.79 2.70
CA GLU A 851 -8.81 2.51 1.60
C GLU A 851 -7.93 2.73 0.37
N THR A 852 -6.61 2.90 0.52
CA THR A 852 -5.72 3.25 -0.62
C THR A 852 -4.79 2.13 -1.00
N LEU A 853 -4.15 1.49 -0.02
CA LEU A 853 -3.24 0.39 -0.26
C LEU A 853 -4.06 -0.85 -0.67
N GLU A 854 -4.99 -1.29 0.16
CA GLU A 854 -5.81 -2.50 -0.02
C GLU A 854 -7.26 -2.21 -0.46
N GLY A 855 -7.48 -1.08 -1.12
CA GLY A 855 -8.82 -0.60 -1.49
C GLY A 855 -9.35 -1.12 -2.83
N SER A 856 -10.36 -0.42 -3.36
CA SER A 856 -11.11 -0.85 -4.55
C SER A 856 -10.32 -0.87 -5.87
N LEU A 857 -9.11 -0.30 -5.90
CA LEU A 857 -8.22 -0.39 -7.08
C LEU A 857 -7.87 -1.84 -7.45
N PHE A 858 -7.90 -2.76 -6.47
CA PHE A 858 -7.70 -4.20 -6.69
C PHE A 858 -8.67 -4.79 -7.73
N LEU A 859 -9.87 -4.23 -7.85
CA LEU A 859 -10.86 -4.67 -8.84
C LEU A 859 -10.35 -4.50 -10.27
N LEU A 860 -9.53 -3.48 -10.50
CA LEU A 860 -8.97 -3.13 -11.81
C LEU A 860 -7.61 -3.79 -12.02
N ILE A 861 -6.74 -3.79 -11.01
CA ILE A 861 -5.41 -4.41 -11.05
C ILE A 861 -5.52 -5.89 -11.44
N HIS A 862 -6.44 -6.61 -10.79
CA HIS A 862 -6.66 -8.03 -11.00
C HIS A 862 -7.77 -8.35 -12.02
N ARG A 863 -8.27 -7.35 -12.74
CA ARG A 863 -9.29 -7.47 -13.81
C ARG A 863 -10.56 -8.23 -13.38
N LEU A 864 -10.97 -8.12 -12.11
CA LEU A 864 -12.29 -8.57 -11.67
C LEU A 864 -13.38 -7.71 -12.31
N LEU A 865 -13.15 -6.40 -12.35
CA LEU A 865 -13.85 -5.47 -13.23
C LEU A 865 -12.99 -5.19 -14.46
N PRO A 866 -13.59 -5.08 -15.67
CA PRO A 866 -12.88 -4.62 -16.83
C PRO A 866 -12.29 -3.22 -16.56
N PRO A 867 -10.98 -2.98 -16.78
CA PRO A 867 -10.36 -1.69 -16.48
C PRO A 867 -11.02 -0.50 -17.19
N LYS A 868 -11.57 -0.72 -18.39
CA LYS A 868 -12.26 0.31 -19.21
C LYS A 868 -13.76 0.47 -18.90
N SER A 869 -14.28 -0.25 -17.91
CA SER A 869 -15.68 -0.10 -17.47
C SER A 869 -15.94 1.30 -16.89
N PRO A 870 -17.18 1.81 -16.97
CA PRO A 870 -17.56 3.03 -16.25
C PRO A 870 -17.28 2.96 -14.74
N GLU A 871 -17.51 1.80 -14.12
CA GLU A 871 -17.18 1.55 -12.72
C GLU A 871 -15.68 1.72 -12.43
N GLY A 872 -14.82 1.29 -13.36
CA GLY A 872 -13.39 1.55 -13.27
C GLY A 872 -13.05 3.03 -13.28
N THR A 873 -13.78 3.84 -14.05
CA THR A 873 -13.62 5.31 -14.04
C THR A 873 -14.06 5.92 -12.71
N TRP A 874 -15.13 5.43 -12.07
CA TRP A 874 -15.53 5.87 -10.73
C TRP A 874 -14.42 5.64 -9.71
N ILE A 875 -13.83 4.44 -9.71
CA ILE A 875 -12.73 4.07 -8.80
C ILE A 875 -11.55 5.02 -9.02
N LEU A 876 -11.09 5.20 -10.26
CA LEU A 876 -9.92 6.06 -10.55
C LEU A 876 -10.17 7.53 -10.19
N LYS A 877 -11.38 8.05 -10.43
CA LYS A 877 -11.75 9.41 -10.04
C LYS A 877 -11.75 9.58 -8.52
N ASP A 878 -12.34 8.64 -7.76
CA ASP A 878 -12.32 8.69 -6.30
C ASP A 878 -10.89 8.61 -5.74
N TYR A 879 -10.07 7.74 -6.32
CA TYR A 879 -8.67 7.58 -5.92
C TYR A 879 -7.87 8.87 -6.08
N GLU A 880 -7.97 9.53 -7.24
CA GLU A 880 -7.24 10.76 -7.54
C GLU A 880 -7.76 11.97 -6.75
N ASP A 881 -9.07 12.08 -6.51
CA ASP A 881 -9.66 13.26 -5.88
C ASP A 881 -9.66 13.22 -4.36
N ASN A 882 -10.00 12.05 -3.79
CA ASN A 882 -10.37 11.90 -2.38
C ASN A 882 -9.44 11.01 -1.57
N LEU A 883 -8.63 10.16 -2.22
CA LEU A 883 -7.79 9.19 -1.52
C LEU A 883 -6.31 9.59 -1.55
N TYR A 884 -5.66 9.58 -2.72
CA TYR A 884 -4.22 9.84 -2.85
C TYR A 884 -3.81 11.23 -2.35
N ILE A 885 -4.67 12.23 -2.59
CA ILE A 885 -4.44 13.62 -2.16
C ILE A 885 -5.48 13.98 -1.10
N SER A 886 -5.28 13.50 0.12
CA SER A 886 -6.21 13.70 1.22
C SER A 886 -5.52 13.77 2.58
N ASN A 887 -6.19 14.39 3.55
CA ASN A 887 -5.75 14.45 4.95
C ASN A 887 -6.19 13.22 5.77
N ALA A 888 -6.74 12.18 5.15
CA ALA A 888 -7.27 11.00 5.85
C ALA A 888 -6.73 9.68 5.30
N TYR A 889 -6.37 9.66 4.01
CA TYR A 889 -6.02 8.45 3.28
C TYR A 889 -4.73 8.60 2.45
N GLY A 890 -4.12 9.79 2.42
CA GLY A 890 -2.93 10.07 1.63
C GLY A 890 -2.09 11.18 2.24
N TYR A 891 -1.25 11.80 1.40
CA TYR A 891 -0.45 12.94 1.84
C TYR A 891 -1.22 14.25 1.71
N SER A 892 -1.15 15.08 2.73
CA SER A 892 -1.62 16.47 2.65
C SER A 892 -0.77 17.25 1.65
N ILE A 893 -1.41 18.07 0.81
CA ILE A 893 -0.73 18.97 -0.14
C ILE A 893 -1.15 20.42 0.16
N PRO A 894 -0.46 21.13 1.06
CA PRO A 894 -0.85 22.48 1.48
C PRO A 894 -0.91 23.51 0.35
N VAL A 895 -0.04 23.39 -0.66
CA VAL A 895 -0.04 24.25 -1.86
C VAL A 895 -0.57 23.44 -3.05
N PHE A 896 -1.85 23.03 -2.95
CA PHE A 896 -2.48 22.09 -3.87
C PHE A 896 -2.27 22.43 -5.35
N GLU A 897 -2.63 23.64 -5.78
CA GLU A 897 -2.53 24.04 -7.21
C GLU A 897 -1.12 23.96 -7.79
N ARG A 898 -0.08 24.04 -6.95
CA ARG A 898 1.30 23.89 -7.39
C ARG A 898 1.74 22.43 -7.48
N PHE A 899 1.35 21.59 -6.52
CA PHE A 899 1.97 20.28 -6.31
C PHE A 899 1.07 19.06 -6.52
N TRP A 900 -0.24 19.24 -6.74
CA TRP A 900 -1.18 18.13 -6.92
C TRP A 900 -0.75 17.14 -8.02
N PHE A 901 -0.10 17.66 -9.09
CA PHE A 901 0.34 16.83 -10.20
C PHE A 901 1.52 15.93 -9.82
N SER A 902 2.49 16.42 -9.06
CA SER A 902 3.73 15.68 -8.76
C SER A 902 3.71 14.94 -7.43
N ARG A 903 2.76 15.26 -6.52
CA ARG A 903 2.64 14.65 -5.18
C ARG A 903 1.34 13.85 -5.00
N GLY A 904 0.80 13.30 -6.08
CA GLY A 904 -0.37 12.41 -6.04
C GLY A 904 -0.25 11.27 -7.06
N GLY A 905 -1.26 10.38 -7.09
CA GLY A 905 -1.27 9.18 -7.92
C GLY A 905 -0.63 7.96 -7.28
N PHE A 906 -0.40 7.96 -5.96
CA PHE A 906 0.21 6.87 -5.20
C PHE A 906 -0.23 6.88 -3.72
N SER A 907 -0.20 5.72 -3.05
CA SER A 907 -0.46 5.56 -1.60
C SER A 907 0.75 5.91 -0.73
N MET A 908 0.60 5.97 0.58
CA MET A 908 1.72 6.31 1.50
C MET A 908 2.89 5.31 1.46
N GLN A 909 2.62 4.05 1.14
CA GLN A 909 3.62 3.11 0.64
C GLN A 909 3.48 3.05 -0.89
N ALA A 910 4.28 3.86 -1.58
CA ALA A 910 4.01 4.23 -2.96
C ALA A 910 4.27 3.11 -3.98
N ASN A 911 5.18 2.18 -3.65
CA ASN A 911 5.72 1.21 -4.60
C ASN A 911 5.40 -0.25 -4.25
N LEU A 912 4.64 -0.52 -3.19
CA LEU A 912 4.32 -1.89 -2.78
C LEU A 912 3.32 -2.60 -3.68
N LEU A 913 2.27 -1.91 -4.13
CA LEU A 913 1.17 -2.51 -4.88
C LEU A 913 0.99 -1.84 -6.22
N ASP A 914 0.36 -2.55 -7.15
CA ASP A 914 0.25 -2.29 -8.59
C ASP A 914 -0.62 -1.08 -9.00
N GLY A 915 -0.53 0.03 -8.26
CA GLY A 915 -1.29 1.26 -8.46
C GLY A 915 -1.25 1.84 -9.88
N PRO A 916 -0.12 1.81 -10.62
CA PRO A 916 -0.08 2.32 -11.99
C PRO A 916 -0.81 1.45 -13.03
N LEU A 917 -0.98 0.14 -12.81
CA LEU A 917 -1.44 -0.80 -13.85
C LEU A 917 -2.82 -0.48 -14.47
N PRO A 918 -3.84 -0.05 -13.71
CA PRO A 918 -5.15 0.29 -14.27
C PRO A 918 -5.07 1.35 -15.38
N TYR A 919 -4.20 2.36 -15.23
CA TYR A 919 -3.98 3.38 -16.24
C TYR A 919 -3.35 2.80 -17.51
N LEU A 920 -2.38 1.90 -17.37
CA LEU A 920 -1.76 1.22 -18.50
C LEU A 920 -2.77 0.36 -19.26
N TYR A 921 -3.58 -0.44 -18.56
CA TYR A 921 -4.63 -1.27 -19.17
C TYR A 921 -5.64 -0.45 -20.00
N ARG A 922 -5.89 0.80 -19.57
CA ARG A 922 -6.79 1.73 -20.25
C ARG A 922 -6.13 2.49 -21.42
N ASP A 923 -4.81 2.35 -21.60
CA ASP A 923 -3.97 3.14 -22.52
C ASP A 923 -3.89 4.64 -22.14
N GLU A 924 -4.07 4.95 -20.86
CA GLU A 924 -3.99 6.30 -20.28
C GLU A 924 -2.55 6.62 -19.88
N ILE A 925 -1.66 6.73 -20.88
CA ILE A 925 -0.20 6.75 -20.67
C ILE A 925 0.26 7.94 -19.80
N LYS A 926 -0.39 9.11 -19.88
CA LYS A 926 -0.05 10.26 -19.03
C LYS A 926 -0.26 9.96 -17.53
N HIS A 927 -1.35 9.29 -17.19
CA HIS A 927 -1.67 8.87 -15.82
C HIS A 927 -0.69 7.80 -15.34
N PHE A 928 -0.41 6.80 -16.18
CA PHE A 928 0.57 5.76 -15.87
C PHE A 928 1.94 6.36 -15.57
N LEU A 929 2.46 7.24 -16.44
CA LEU A 929 3.76 7.90 -16.25
C LEU A 929 3.77 8.79 -15.01
N ARG A 930 2.65 9.48 -14.71
CA ARG A 930 2.51 10.26 -13.49
C ARG A 930 2.59 9.38 -12.25
N ALA A 931 1.78 8.32 -12.16
CA ALA A 931 1.77 7.40 -11.03
C ALA A 931 3.16 6.76 -10.82
N TYR A 932 3.79 6.28 -11.90
CA TYR A 932 5.12 5.69 -11.87
C TYR A 932 6.20 6.66 -11.39
N PHE A 933 6.37 7.82 -12.05
CA PHE A 933 7.46 8.75 -11.70
C PHE A 933 7.25 9.39 -10.34
N ASN A 934 6.00 9.68 -9.96
CA ASN A 934 5.71 10.27 -8.65
C ASN A 934 5.98 9.26 -7.53
N GLY A 935 5.51 8.01 -7.64
CA GLY A 935 5.76 6.97 -6.64
C GLY A 935 7.24 6.59 -6.53
N PHE A 936 7.95 6.55 -7.66
CA PHE A 936 9.40 6.39 -7.65
C PHE A 936 10.10 7.56 -6.95
N ALA A 937 9.81 8.81 -7.36
CA ALA A 937 10.44 9.99 -6.77
C ALA A 937 10.11 10.16 -5.27
N SER A 938 8.91 9.77 -4.82
CA SER A 938 8.56 9.84 -3.39
C SER A 938 9.43 8.93 -2.55
N ALA A 939 9.87 7.78 -3.07
CA ALA A 939 10.62 6.78 -2.32
C ALA A 939 12.13 6.70 -2.63
N PHE A 940 12.57 7.17 -3.78
CA PHE A 940 13.93 6.93 -4.28
C PHE A 940 15.02 7.76 -3.59
N TYR A 941 16.19 7.14 -3.37
CA TYR A 941 17.41 7.73 -2.80
C TYR A 941 18.60 7.54 -3.74
N PRO A 942 18.97 8.57 -4.54
CA PRO A 942 19.99 8.44 -5.59
C PRO A 942 21.40 8.17 -5.05
N GLU A 943 21.72 8.61 -3.83
CA GLU A 943 23.05 8.44 -3.23
C GLU A 943 23.39 6.97 -2.87
N VAL A 944 22.37 6.12 -2.78
CA VAL A 944 22.47 4.70 -2.38
C VAL A 944 21.65 3.75 -3.28
N MET A 945 21.06 4.26 -4.38
CA MET A 945 20.22 3.56 -5.35
C MET A 945 19.17 2.60 -4.76
N MET A 946 18.47 3.03 -3.70
CA MET A 946 17.40 2.25 -3.09
C MET A 946 16.13 3.09 -2.91
N CYS A 947 15.01 2.40 -2.67
CA CYS A 947 13.77 3.02 -2.23
C CYS A 947 13.54 2.77 -0.74
N ASN A 948 12.95 3.73 -0.04
CA ASN A 948 12.36 3.44 1.26
C ASN A 948 11.00 2.76 1.12
N GLU A 949 10.55 2.12 2.20
CA GLU A 949 9.21 1.51 2.26
C GLU A 949 8.12 2.59 2.21
N HIS A 950 8.05 3.45 3.23
CA HIS A 950 7.07 4.54 3.28
C HIS A 950 7.69 5.82 3.83
N SER A 951 7.18 6.97 3.39
CA SER A 951 7.60 8.27 3.93
C SER A 951 6.67 8.72 5.05
N ASN A 952 7.14 8.71 6.30
CA ASN A 952 6.32 8.99 7.49
C ASN A 952 7.02 9.99 8.45
N PRO A 953 6.29 10.96 9.04
CA PRO A 953 4.84 11.20 8.89
C PRO A 953 4.46 11.92 7.59
N GLU A 954 5.43 12.46 6.87
CA GLU A 954 5.26 13.19 5.61
C GLU A 954 6.34 12.80 4.59
N LEU A 955 6.14 13.19 3.33
CA LEU A 955 7.10 12.99 2.24
C LEU A 955 8.50 13.53 2.61
N GLY A 956 9.54 12.76 2.32
CA GLY A 956 10.94 13.12 2.62
C GLY A 956 11.50 12.49 3.91
N TYR A 957 10.67 11.83 4.71
CA TYR A 957 11.10 11.14 5.93
C TYR A 957 11.07 9.62 5.75
N PRO A 958 12.21 8.97 5.45
CA PRO A 958 12.19 7.54 5.20
C PRO A 958 11.92 6.76 6.48
N ALA A 959 11.12 5.71 6.37
CA ALA A 959 10.89 4.74 7.41
C ALA A 959 10.67 3.34 6.79
N GLY A 960 10.74 2.30 7.63
CA GLY A 960 10.71 0.90 7.21
C GLY A 960 12.06 0.19 7.29
N ASP A 961 12.09 -1.08 6.88
CA ASP A 961 13.32 -1.87 6.72
C ASP A 961 13.85 -1.79 5.28
N HIS A 962 15.16 -1.97 5.11
CA HIS A 962 15.82 -1.82 3.80
C HIS A 962 16.86 -2.92 3.60
N PHE A 963 17.13 -3.38 2.37
CA PHE A 963 16.44 -3.03 1.12
C PHE A 963 14.98 -3.51 1.14
N LYS A 964 14.03 -2.62 0.83
CA LYS A 964 12.61 -2.98 0.71
C LYS A 964 12.38 -3.54 -0.69
N SER A 965 12.83 -4.77 -0.90
CA SER A 965 13.01 -5.32 -2.25
C SER A 965 11.70 -5.64 -2.97
N SER A 966 10.61 -5.86 -2.25
CA SER A 966 9.27 -6.03 -2.85
C SER A 966 8.83 -4.76 -3.58
N ASP A 967 8.88 -3.61 -2.91
CA ASP A 967 8.58 -2.30 -3.48
C ASP A 967 9.50 -1.99 -4.68
N GLU A 968 10.80 -2.22 -4.54
CA GLU A 968 11.77 -1.99 -5.60
C GLU A 968 11.55 -2.89 -6.83
N SER A 969 11.18 -4.15 -6.60
CA SER A 969 10.85 -5.12 -7.66
C SER A 969 9.62 -4.71 -8.46
N ASN A 970 8.64 -4.06 -7.82
CA ASN A 970 7.48 -3.53 -8.53
C ASN A 970 7.82 -2.29 -9.37
N VAL A 971 8.72 -1.42 -8.88
CA VAL A 971 9.25 -0.32 -9.71
C VAL A 971 9.93 -0.86 -10.97
N THR A 972 10.73 -1.92 -10.86
CA THR A 972 11.42 -2.52 -12.02
C THR A 972 10.44 -3.25 -12.93
N PHE A 973 9.38 -3.86 -12.39
CA PHE A 973 8.29 -4.42 -13.16
C PHE A 973 7.52 -3.35 -13.95
N TRP A 974 7.11 -2.25 -13.33
CA TRP A 974 6.39 -1.18 -14.03
C TRP A 974 7.28 -0.48 -15.06
N LEU A 975 8.59 -0.36 -14.80
CA LEU A 975 9.56 0.08 -15.82
C LEU A 975 9.57 -0.88 -17.01
N ARG A 976 9.65 -2.20 -16.75
CA ARG A 976 9.60 -3.22 -17.80
C ARG A 976 8.33 -3.09 -18.65
N LEU A 977 7.17 -2.83 -18.03
CA LEU A 977 5.90 -2.68 -18.74
C LEU A 977 5.86 -1.49 -19.72
N MET A 978 6.75 -0.50 -19.58
CA MET A 978 6.91 0.53 -20.61
C MET A 978 7.41 -0.06 -21.93
N PHE A 979 8.27 -1.07 -21.83
CA PHE A 979 8.91 -1.73 -22.95
C PHE A 979 8.19 -2.98 -23.42
N ILE A 980 7.76 -3.85 -22.50
CA ILE A 980 7.26 -5.21 -22.78
C ILE A 980 6.08 -5.51 -21.86
N GLN A 981 4.95 -5.86 -22.46
CA GLN A 981 3.77 -6.36 -21.76
C GLN A 981 3.16 -7.54 -22.51
N GLU A 982 3.04 -8.67 -21.83
CA GLU A 982 2.24 -9.81 -22.22
C GLU A 982 0.77 -9.56 -21.85
N ASP A 983 -0.14 -9.75 -22.80
CA ASP A 983 -1.58 -9.65 -22.54
C ASP A 983 -2.34 -10.73 -23.34
N GLY A 984 -2.69 -11.82 -22.67
CA GLY A 984 -3.21 -13.02 -23.32
C GLY A 984 -2.18 -13.63 -24.27
N ASP A 985 -2.60 -13.88 -25.51
CA ASP A 985 -1.74 -14.43 -26.56
C ASP A 985 -0.95 -13.35 -27.34
N ASP A 986 -1.10 -12.08 -26.99
CA ASP A 986 -0.46 -10.95 -27.69
C ASP A 986 0.70 -10.35 -26.88
N LEU A 987 1.66 -9.76 -27.61
CA LEU A 987 2.83 -9.08 -27.05
C LEU A 987 2.82 -7.59 -27.42
N TYR A 988 2.78 -6.73 -26.41
CA TYR A 988 2.81 -5.27 -26.56
C TYR A 988 4.20 -4.74 -26.26
N LEU A 989 4.76 -3.97 -27.20
CA LEU A 989 6.10 -3.41 -27.16
C LEU A 989 6.06 -1.88 -27.20
N GLY A 990 6.85 -1.23 -26.36
CA GLY A 990 7.00 0.23 -26.33
C GLY A 990 5.74 1.00 -25.92
N ARG A 991 4.75 0.32 -25.31
CA ARG A 991 3.40 0.85 -25.03
C ARG A 991 3.42 2.19 -24.29
N ALA A 992 4.31 2.32 -23.31
CA ALA A 992 4.36 3.48 -22.42
C ALA A 992 5.75 4.16 -22.35
N ILE A 993 6.62 3.96 -23.37
CA ILE A 993 7.89 4.68 -23.44
C ILE A 993 7.62 6.20 -23.42
N PRO A 994 8.15 6.98 -22.46
CA PRO A 994 7.95 8.42 -22.40
C PRO A 994 8.38 9.12 -23.69
N ARG A 995 7.59 10.07 -24.18
CA ARG A 995 7.91 10.78 -25.43
C ARG A 995 9.27 11.49 -25.38
N TYR A 996 9.67 11.99 -24.20
CA TYR A 996 10.97 12.64 -24.05
C TYR A 996 12.16 11.67 -24.12
N TRP A 997 11.94 10.35 -23.98
CA TRP A 997 12.99 9.33 -24.15
C TRP A 997 13.30 9.01 -25.61
N VAL A 998 12.44 9.43 -26.54
CA VAL A 998 12.63 9.25 -27.98
C VAL A 998 12.83 10.59 -28.69
N ARG A 999 13.36 11.59 -27.99
CA ARG A 999 13.89 12.81 -28.62
C ARG A 999 15.05 12.47 -29.57
N ASP A 1000 15.29 13.35 -30.53
CA ASP A 1000 16.38 13.22 -31.50
C ASP A 1000 17.72 12.87 -30.82
N GLY A 1001 18.39 11.82 -31.32
CA GLY A 1001 19.66 11.33 -30.79
C GLY A 1001 19.55 10.45 -29.54
N GLN A 1002 18.35 10.27 -28.97
CA GLN A 1002 18.15 9.38 -27.82
C GLN A 1002 18.01 7.92 -28.26
N ARG A 1003 18.33 7.03 -27.33
CA ARG A 1003 18.22 5.59 -27.46
C ARG A 1003 17.58 5.01 -26.20
N VAL A 1004 16.70 4.03 -26.40
CA VAL A 1004 16.15 3.18 -25.34
C VAL A 1004 16.34 1.72 -25.73
N ARG A 1005 16.65 0.84 -24.77
CA ARG A 1005 16.78 -0.60 -25.05
C ARG A 1005 16.30 -1.45 -23.90
N VAL A 1006 15.79 -2.62 -24.25
CA VAL A 1006 15.62 -3.77 -23.36
C VAL A 1006 16.19 -5.00 -24.06
N GLU A 1007 17.09 -5.72 -23.41
CA GLU A 1007 17.78 -6.87 -24.00
C GLU A 1007 17.70 -8.10 -23.11
N ARG A 1008 17.61 -9.28 -23.74
CA ARG A 1008 17.51 -10.59 -23.07
C ARG A 1008 16.38 -10.63 -22.05
N ALA A 1009 15.23 -10.04 -22.37
CA ALA A 1009 14.08 -10.02 -21.46
C ALA A 1009 13.23 -11.28 -21.63
N PRO A 1010 13.14 -12.17 -20.63
CA PRO A 1010 12.17 -13.26 -20.61
C PRO A 1010 10.75 -12.74 -20.75
N THR A 1011 9.94 -13.50 -21.50
CA THR A 1011 8.51 -13.29 -21.67
C THR A 1011 7.78 -14.63 -21.61
N TYR A 1012 6.45 -14.62 -21.57
CA TYR A 1012 5.63 -15.84 -21.71
C TYR A 1012 5.85 -16.57 -23.04
N PHE A 1013 6.42 -15.85 -24.01
CA PHE A 1013 6.75 -16.30 -25.35
C PHE A 1013 8.25 -16.52 -25.56
N ARG A 1014 9.06 -16.60 -24.49
CA ARG A 1014 10.55 -16.71 -24.49
C ARG A 1014 11.30 -15.38 -24.60
N PRO A 1015 12.63 -15.36 -24.41
CA PRO A 1015 13.38 -14.11 -24.38
C PRO A 1015 13.32 -13.33 -25.69
N MET A 1016 13.29 -12.00 -25.58
CA MET A 1016 13.33 -11.08 -26.70
C MET A 1016 14.28 -9.90 -26.43
N SER A 1017 14.54 -9.07 -27.45
CA SER A 1017 15.28 -7.80 -27.30
C SER A 1017 14.71 -6.72 -28.21
N LEU A 1018 14.67 -5.48 -27.73
CA LEU A 1018 14.15 -4.30 -28.44
C LEU A 1018 15.10 -3.12 -28.23
N ILE A 1019 15.52 -2.51 -29.32
CA ILE A 1019 16.31 -1.27 -29.32
C ILE A 1019 15.57 -0.26 -30.17
N ILE A 1020 15.34 0.94 -29.64
CA ILE A 1020 14.74 2.06 -30.39
C ILE A 1020 15.76 3.20 -30.41
N THR A 1021 16.10 3.67 -31.61
CA THR A 1021 17.02 4.78 -31.85
C THR A 1021 16.29 5.89 -32.58
N SER A 1022 16.21 7.06 -31.95
CA SER A 1022 15.45 8.19 -32.48
C SER A 1022 16.30 9.08 -33.38
N HIS A 1023 15.84 9.26 -34.62
CA HIS A 1023 16.33 10.26 -35.56
C HIS A 1023 15.19 11.24 -35.89
N ALA A 1024 14.48 11.69 -34.85
CA ALA A 1024 13.25 12.48 -34.99
C ALA A 1024 13.46 13.77 -35.81
N ARG A 1025 14.66 14.35 -35.84
CA ARG A 1025 15.00 15.50 -36.69
C ARG A 1025 15.00 15.14 -38.18
N ASP A 1026 15.42 13.93 -38.51
CA ASP A 1026 15.40 13.36 -39.86
C ASP A 1026 14.03 12.75 -40.23
N GLY A 1027 13.02 12.93 -39.38
CA GLY A 1027 11.66 12.44 -39.59
C GLY A 1027 11.53 10.91 -39.52
N ARG A 1028 12.45 10.21 -38.83
CA ARG A 1028 12.41 8.76 -38.69
C ARG A 1028 12.83 8.24 -37.31
N VAL A 1029 12.37 7.05 -36.97
CA VAL A 1029 12.82 6.29 -35.78
C VAL A 1029 13.17 4.88 -36.24
N GLU A 1030 14.34 4.39 -35.84
CA GLU A 1030 14.86 3.07 -36.18
C GLU A 1030 14.68 2.11 -35.00
N ILE A 1031 14.31 0.86 -35.30
CA ILE A 1031 14.03 -0.16 -34.30
C ILE A 1031 14.69 -1.47 -34.71
N ASP A 1032 15.42 -2.06 -33.77
CA ASP A 1032 15.91 -3.43 -33.84
C ASP A 1032 15.11 -4.30 -32.90
N LEU A 1033 14.32 -5.21 -33.45
CA LEU A 1033 13.53 -6.17 -32.69
C LEU A 1033 14.10 -7.58 -32.93
N LEU A 1034 14.62 -8.21 -31.88
CA LEU A 1034 14.81 -9.65 -31.83
C LEU A 1034 13.55 -10.24 -31.16
N PRO A 1035 12.61 -10.79 -31.94
CA PRO A 1035 11.35 -11.31 -31.42
C PRO A 1035 11.58 -12.63 -30.66
N PRO A 1036 10.61 -13.08 -29.86
CA PRO A 1036 10.65 -14.41 -29.29
C PRO A 1036 10.53 -15.52 -30.36
N GLU A 1037 11.49 -16.45 -30.43
CA GLU A 1037 11.56 -17.46 -31.50
C GLU A 1037 10.87 -18.81 -31.17
N ARG A 1038 10.41 -19.02 -29.94
CA ARG A 1038 9.81 -20.29 -29.47
C ARG A 1038 8.56 -19.99 -28.67
N ASN A 1039 7.45 -20.68 -28.92
CA ASN A 1039 6.13 -20.28 -28.39
C ASN A 1039 5.78 -18.83 -28.77
N PRO A 1040 5.81 -18.45 -30.06
CA PRO A 1040 5.59 -17.07 -30.46
C PRO A 1040 4.21 -16.57 -30.02
N PRO A 1041 4.07 -15.25 -29.77
CA PRO A 1041 2.75 -14.65 -29.57
C PRO A 1041 1.91 -14.80 -30.84
N GLN A 1042 0.60 -14.57 -30.73
CA GLN A 1042 -0.28 -14.43 -31.88
C GLN A 1042 0.06 -13.15 -32.66
N THR A 1043 0.13 -12.01 -31.96
CA THR A 1043 0.42 -10.69 -32.54
C THR A 1043 1.45 -9.94 -31.73
N ILE A 1044 2.33 -9.19 -32.41
CA ILE A 1044 3.20 -8.21 -31.77
C ILE A 1044 2.70 -6.81 -32.13
N TYR A 1045 2.34 -6.03 -31.11
CA TYR A 1045 1.96 -4.63 -31.23
C TYR A 1045 3.15 -3.77 -30.80
N LEU A 1046 3.80 -3.07 -31.73
CA LEU A 1046 4.93 -2.18 -31.44
C LEU A 1046 4.49 -0.70 -31.50
N ARG A 1047 4.59 0.04 -30.40
CA ARG A 1047 4.26 1.47 -30.37
C ARG A 1047 5.52 2.33 -30.45
N ILE A 1048 5.48 3.38 -31.27
CA ILE A 1048 6.55 4.39 -31.33
C ILE A 1048 5.95 5.77 -31.10
N ARG A 1049 6.16 6.31 -29.90
CA ARG A 1049 5.54 7.54 -29.40
C ARG A 1049 6.42 8.75 -29.75
N HIS A 1050 6.33 9.27 -30.98
CA HIS A 1050 7.15 10.40 -31.46
C HIS A 1050 7.20 11.55 -30.42
N PRO A 1051 8.36 12.21 -30.20
CA PRO A 1051 8.53 13.21 -29.14
C PRO A 1051 7.50 14.36 -29.20
N ASP A 1052 7.20 14.84 -30.41
CA ASP A 1052 6.20 15.89 -30.67
C ASP A 1052 4.80 15.36 -31.06
N ALA A 1053 4.52 14.07 -30.86
CA ALA A 1053 3.27 13.41 -31.27
C ALA A 1053 2.92 13.59 -32.77
N LYS A 1054 3.94 13.61 -33.65
CA LYS A 1054 3.71 13.62 -35.11
C LYS A 1054 3.08 12.28 -35.54
N PRO A 1055 2.15 12.29 -36.52
CA PRO A 1055 1.49 11.07 -36.97
C PRO A 1055 2.46 10.16 -37.74
N LEU A 1056 2.32 8.86 -37.55
CA LEU A 1056 3.05 7.86 -38.32
C LEU A 1056 2.59 7.87 -39.78
N LYS A 1057 3.51 8.10 -40.73
CA LYS A 1057 3.20 8.21 -42.17
C LYS A 1057 3.48 6.94 -42.96
N ARG A 1058 4.59 6.25 -42.63
CA ARG A 1058 5.05 5.06 -43.35
C ARG A 1058 5.91 4.20 -42.44
N VAL A 1059 5.87 2.88 -42.64
CA VAL A 1059 6.72 1.91 -41.96
C VAL A 1059 7.43 1.05 -42.99
N THR A 1060 8.68 0.68 -42.71
CA THR A 1060 9.37 -0.41 -43.42
C THR A 1060 9.86 -1.46 -42.45
N VAL A 1061 9.77 -2.72 -42.84
CA VAL A 1061 10.32 -3.88 -42.12
C VAL A 1061 11.31 -4.58 -43.05
N ASN A 1062 12.57 -4.69 -42.62
CA ASN A 1062 13.69 -5.24 -43.40
C ASN A 1062 13.82 -4.60 -44.79
N GLY A 1063 13.59 -3.27 -44.87
CA GLY A 1063 13.66 -2.49 -46.10
C GLY A 1063 12.41 -2.57 -47.00
N GLN A 1064 11.43 -3.42 -46.67
CA GLN A 1064 10.18 -3.55 -47.43
C GLN A 1064 9.05 -2.70 -46.80
N SER A 1065 8.13 -2.18 -47.62
CA SER A 1065 6.96 -1.43 -47.10
C SER A 1065 6.09 -2.32 -46.21
N HIS A 1066 5.56 -1.76 -45.12
CA HIS A 1066 4.65 -2.44 -44.21
C HIS A 1066 3.41 -1.58 -43.93
N ASP A 1067 2.25 -2.09 -44.34
CA ASP A 1067 1.02 -1.29 -44.38
C ASP A 1067 0.11 -1.52 -43.15
N LYS A 1068 0.46 -2.47 -42.27
CA LYS A 1068 -0.33 -2.76 -41.05
C LYS A 1068 0.13 -1.90 -39.88
N PHE A 1069 -0.35 -0.65 -39.84
CA PHE A 1069 -0.14 0.25 -38.71
C PHE A 1069 -1.37 1.14 -38.45
N ASP A 1070 -1.56 1.52 -37.19
CA ASP A 1070 -2.57 2.46 -36.73
C ASP A 1070 -1.89 3.81 -36.46
N LYS A 1071 -2.17 4.80 -37.33
CA LYS A 1071 -1.59 6.14 -37.25
C LYS A 1071 -2.06 6.93 -36.02
N ASP A 1072 -3.29 6.70 -35.55
CA ASP A 1072 -3.94 7.49 -34.50
C ASP A 1072 -3.51 6.98 -33.12
N ARG A 1073 -3.27 5.67 -33.02
CA ARG A 1073 -2.77 5.01 -31.81
C ARG A 1073 -1.25 4.78 -31.80
N GLU A 1074 -0.58 5.07 -32.91
CA GLU A 1074 0.88 4.93 -33.09
C GLU A 1074 1.38 3.47 -33.04
N TRP A 1075 0.54 2.49 -33.41
CA TRP A 1075 0.88 1.06 -33.38
C TRP A 1075 1.34 0.53 -34.74
N ILE A 1076 2.40 -0.27 -34.74
CA ILE A 1076 2.85 -1.11 -35.85
C ILE A 1076 2.47 -2.54 -35.50
N ILE A 1077 1.70 -3.20 -36.36
CA ILE A 1077 1.17 -4.55 -36.10
C ILE A 1077 2.01 -5.55 -36.89
N LEU A 1078 2.71 -6.42 -36.17
CA LEU A 1078 3.60 -7.44 -36.72
C LEU A 1078 3.05 -8.84 -36.42
N PRO A 1079 3.27 -9.84 -37.30
CA PRO A 1079 2.96 -11.22 -36.97
C PRO A 1079 3.85 -11.70 -35.81
N GLY A 1080 3.37 -12.60 -34.97
CA GLY A 1080 4.18 -13.07 -33.83
C GLY A 1080 5.27 -14.09 -34.20
N ASN A 1081 5.16 -14.76 -35.35
CA ASN A 1081 6.10 -15.80 -35.80
C ASN A 1081 7.30 -15.27 -36.59
N LEU A 1082 7.81 -14.09 -36.24
CA LEU A 1082 9.01 -13.51 -36.84
C LEU A 1082 10.27 -14.27 -36.37
N ASN A 1083 11.28 -14.37 -37.24
CA ASN A 1083 12.54 -15.06 -36.94
C ASN A 1083 13.74 -14.15 -37.20
N GLY A 1084 14.74 -14.20 -36.31
CA GLY A 1084 15.91 -13.33 -36.36
C GLY A 1084 15.58 -11.85 -36.15
N THR A 1085 16.61 -11.01 -36.22
CA THR A 1085 16.46 -9.56 -36.00
C THR A 1085 15.66 -8.89 -37.11
N GLN A 1086 14.59 -8.20 -36.74
CA GLN A 1086 13.77 -7.36 -37.60
C GLN A 1086 14.26 -5.90 -37.53
N LYS A 1087 14.62 -5.34 -38.68
CA LYS A 1087 14.99 -3.92 -38.84
C LYS A 1087 13.75 -3.12 -39.25
N ILE A 1088 13.19 -2.34 -38.33
CA ILE A 1088 11.96 -1.59 -38.56
C ILE A 1088 12.29 -0.09 -38.59
N VAL A 1089 11.71 0.65 -39.53
CA VAL A 1089 11.85 2.11 -39.60
C VAL A 1089 10.47 2.75 -39.70
N ALA A 1090 10.16 3.62 -38.76
CA ALA A 1090 8.95 4.44 -38.71
C ALA A 1090 9.24 5.85 -39.22
N TYR A 1091 8.45 6.36 -40.17
CA TYR A 1091 8.60 7.70 -40.77
C TYR A 1091 7.43 8.60 -40.41
N TYR A 1092 7.73 9.89 -40.17
CA TYR A 1092 6.81 10.88 -39.58
C TYR A 1092 6.63 12.17 -40.39
#